data_AF-A0A2G6ZLR2-F1
#
_entry.id   AF-A0A2G6ZLR2-F1
#
_cell.length_a   1.000
_cell.length_b   1.000
_cell.length_c   1.000
_cell.angle_alpha   90.00
_cell.angle_beta   90.00
_cell.angle_gamma   90.00
#
_symmetry.space_group_name_H-M   'P 1'
#
loop_
_entity.id
_entity.type
_entity.pdbx_description
1 polymer ?
#
loop_
_entity_poly.entity_id
_entity_poly.type
_entity_poly.pdbx_seq_one_letter_code
_entity_poly.pdbx_strand_id
1 'polypeptide(L)'
;MVRPPDVELPETQPPVTLPPVSSRISQALVGGDSRLLQDEDRAPLLQTATDIVAGIRAQQRALVAKLLDDSTAATLDFGNNSQTVSPLLSSSASPLLVSNNGRILASIGTSHGGRSLGYGKDLLGQLSSATGSNQSQLPLFKRSFAWLATGDEKNTLSANLRIATQNYGQNTVSNLVTRLGGKATMVNCAIADASNTCWQDIDVFVFGQDTPASASLSNLVSRYLQAGKGVIYLHNNWGDSGGGRQVLQAMGMELGGYGGNWWADGNGYGISGKTASQQREATDRLGAHEAVLNALLKGSSANLASDTSLVTALDGIRRDLQGLEAQGINLFADNYLQKPYMEAHRRLVLWADMARQQTDYSKVRRSNTNEFLRTVAADSLSYAVRGSEAVPKNFGDWMPATSPSLATSQSWETIDVTIAQAGGRTAIGRGAVPGKAVQVEIVNAAGANLALRVGNIRTRGNPLAQENYTRPRFPDGHEAALAAGKTLTYSTAWGGPLFLNYGNAKPGSVVTLRVRGSVKYAHFDFTRNPGSQEIDEAVLALQRSDFGWQTSKMVGGEVQQTIGFAKSVIGNQSPRAYVVDRLKGMIFDSNHLANGYNNMPSSGNVSNLCATLGWDCTGPLQGAPGVQHFVGWLAACGFLCSGNPSDGAAGLQAGWGWWHELGHNTVMRHMTLLTENGGGCGTECNNNILANASALRQYAITNGAENNSGDRIDHKKLYQDILAARATGKTGDALQADMFTRFWTKEYKSDNAMRAVHFQLAFIYTKERLGQTQPQPVDVIDFLGMLGRGERLIYNDAYWNANKNALGMGSYTKREISNHELLYVLSSRIIGRDMRQVFAHYGIPLSSSALSSIGAHGMPQHPPSSTPWCRTRATSWSWAAGSI
;
A
#
# COMPACT_ATOMS: atom_id res chain seq x y z
N MET A 1 58.47 33.91 -18.01
CA MET A 1 57.34 32.99 -18.19
C MET A 1 57.92 31.62 -18.56
N VAL A 2 57.47 30.54 -17.92
CA VAL A 2 57.86 29.16 -18.26
C VAL A 2 56.59 28.42 -18.65
N ARG A 3 56.63 27.69 -19.77
CA ARG A 3 55.47 26.93 -20.26
C ARG A 3 55.28 25.69 -19.37
N PRO A 4 54.04 25.35 -18.93
CA PRO A 4 53.78 24.08 -18.26
C PRO A 4 54.17 22.90 -19.15
N PRO A 5 54.61 21.75 -18.60
CA PRO A 5 54.79 20.54 -19.38
C PRO A 5 53.43 20.09 -19.94
N ASP A 6 53.41 19.63 -21.18
CA ASP A 6 52.20 19.09 -21.80
C ASP A 6 51.82 17.77 -21.07
N VAL A 7 50.61 17.73 -20.50
CA VAL A 7 50.07 16.52 -19.85
C VAL A 7 49.43 15.65 -20.92
N GLU A 8 50.05 14.51 -21.19
CA GLU A 8 49.52 13.51 -22.11
C GLU A 8 48.19 12.97 -21.56
N LEU A 9 47.09 13.22 -22.28
CA LEU A 9 45.77 12.76 -21.88
C LEU A 9 45.70 11.23 -21.97
N PRO A 10 45.02 10.54 -21.03
CA PRO A 10 44.89 9.09 -21.10
C PRO A 10 44.19 8.69 -22.41
N GLU A 11 44.79 7.73 -23.09
CA GLU A 11 44.41 7.30 -24.45
C GLU A 11 42.91 7.04 -24.57
N THR A 12 42.20 7.93 -25.28
CA THR A 12 40.77 7.77 -25.51
C THR A 12 40.56 6.57 -26.43
N GLN A 13 40.04 5.47 -25.88
CA GLN A 13 39.57 4.35 -26.69
C GLN A 13 38.68 4.87 -27.83
N PRO A 14 38.80 4.30 -29.05
CA PRO A 14 38.06 4.78 -30.20
C PRO A 14 36.56 4.85 -29.87
N PRO A 15 35.88 5.95 -30.19
CA PRO A 15 34.47 6.09 -29.86
C PRO A 15 33.71 4.93 -30.48
N VAL A 16 32.89 4.25 -29.68
CA VAL A 16 31.96 3.23 -30.19
C VAL A 16 31.18 3.87 -31.32
N THR A 17 31.39 3.39 -32.55
CA THR A 17 30.78 3.93 -33.76
C THR A 17 29.31 3.54 -33.79
N LEU A 18 28.51 4.28 -33.00
CA LEU A 18 27.07 4.21 -32.98
C LEU A 18 26.57 4.23 -34.44
N PRO A 19 25.73 3.26 -34.86
CA PRO A 19 25.07 3.32 -36.16
C PRO A 19 24.38 4.68 -36.32
N PRO A 20 24.34 5.26 -37.54
CA PRO A 20 23.80 6.60 -37.76
C PRO A 20 22.37 6.68 -37.24
N VAL A 21 22.21 7.32 -36.07
CA VAL A 21 20.94 7.37 -35.35
C VAL A 21 19.97 8.18 -36.20
N SER A 22 18.88 7.55 -36.63
CA SER A 22 17.82 8.23 -37.36
C SER A 22 17.40 9.48 -36.58
N SER A 23 17.16 10.60 -37.27
CA SER A 23 16.72 11.84 -36.61
C SER A 23 15.46 11.61 -35.75
N ARG A 24 14.62 10.66 -36.18
CA ARG A 24 13.49 10.07 -35.46
C ARG A 24 13.87 9.53 -34.07
N ILE A 25 14.85 8.61 -33.97
CA ILE A 25 15.28 8.05 -32.67
C ILE A 25 15.82 9.13 -31.74
N SER A 26 16.65 10.05 -32.25
CA SER A 26 17.19 11.15 -31.44
C SER A 26 16.10 12.09 -30.93
N GLN A 27 15.10 12.42 -31.75
CA GLN A 27 13.95 13.24 -31.34
C GLN A 27 13.04 12.50 -30.35
N ALA A 28 12.79 11.20 -30.55
CA ALA A 28 12.00 10.37 -29.63
C ALA A 28 12.68 10.24 -28.25
N LEU A 29 14.01 10.15 -28.21
CA LEU A 29 14.82 10.11 -26.99
C LEU A 29 14.82 11.44 -26.20
N VAL A 30 14.57 12.58 -26.87
CA VAL A 30 14.39 13.89 -26.21
C VAL A 30 12.93 14.10 -25.80
N GLY A 31 11.97 13.88 -26.69
CA GLY A 31 10.55 14.14 -26.39
C GLY A 31 9.88 13.07 -25.52
N GLY A 32 10.46 11.88 -25.41
CA GLY A 32 9.80 10.71 -24.83
C GLY A 32 8.57 10.30 -25.64
N ASP A 33 8.64 10.40 -26.96
CA ASP A 33 7.51 10.21 -27.88
C ASP A 33 7.82 9.16 -28.96
N SER A 34 7.20 7.98 -28.81
CA SER A 34 7.34 6.86 -29.73
C SER A 34 6.57 7.03 -31.05
N ARG A 35 5.70 8.05 -31.18
CA ARG A 35 4.94 8.34 -32.40
C ARG A 35 5.83 8.88 -33.54
N LEU A 36 7.06 9.27 -33.20
CA LEU A 36 8.09 9.69 -34.15
C LEU A 36 8.84 8.51 -34.80
N LEU A 37 8.64 7.29 -34.29
CA LEU A 37 9.38 6.08 -34.69
C LEU A 37 8.63 5.27 -35.75
N GLN A 38 9.38 4.52 -36.57
CA GLN A 38 8.87 3.60 -37.58
C GLN A 38 9.36 2.17 -37.27
N ASP A 39 8.68 1.11 -37.74
CA ASP A 39 8.99 -0.30 -37.40
C ASP A 39 10.48 -0.68 -37.54
N GLU A 40 11.20 -0.04 -38.46
CA GLU A 40 12.65 -0.15 -38.67
C GLU A 40 13.51 0.36 -37.49
N ASP A 41 13.07 1.37 -36.74
CA ASP A 41 13.78 1.91 -35.57
C ASP A 41 13.80 0.94 -34.38
N ARG A 42 12.90 -0.06 -34.35
CA ARG A 42 12.72 -0.97 -33.22
C ARG A 42 13.95 -1.84 -32.94
N ALA A 43 14.60 -2.37 -33.98
CA ALA A 43 15.78 -3.20 -33.80
C ALA A 43 17.01 -2.38 -33.34
N PRO A 44 17.35 -1.22 -33.97
CA PRO A 44 18.36 -0.30 -33.45
C PRO A 44 18.16 0.11 -31.99
N LEU A 45 16.92 0.41 -31.56
CA LEU A 45 16.62 0.78 -30.17
C LEU A 45 17.00 -0.32 -29.17
N LEU A 46 16.58 -1.57 -29.42
CA LEU A 46 16.91 -2.69 -28.53
C LEU A 46 18.40 -3.05 -28.58
N GLN A 47 19.01 -3.03 -29.77
CA GLN A 47 20.42 -3.35 -29.96
C GLN A 47 21.29 -2.36 -29.17
N THR A 48 21.15 -1.06 -29.46
CA THR A 48 21.91 -0.02 -28.76
C THR A 48 21.64 0.03 -27.24
N ALA A 49 20.42 -0.28 -26.79
CA ALA A 49 20.16 -0.43 -25.35
C ALA A 49 20.94 -1.60 -24.73
N THR A 50 21.04 -2.73 -25.43
CA THR A 50 21.79 -3.93 -25.00
C THR A 50 23.29 -3.65 -24.96
N ASP A 51 23.82 -2.97 -25.99
CA ASP A 51 25.24 -2.61 -26.08
C ASP A 51 25.65 -1.66 -24.95
N ILE A 52 24.79 -0.68 -24.61
CA ILE A 52 24.99 0.22 -23.45
C ILE A 52 24.97 -0.57 -22.13
N VAL A 53 24.04 -1.51 -21.95
CA VAL A 53 23.98 -2.36 -20.75
C VAL A 53 25.23 -3.23 -20.61
N ALA A 54 25.68 -3.87 -21.68
CA ALA A 54 26.90 -4.68 -21.69
C ALA A 54 28.16 -3.83 -21.41
N GLY A 55 28.25 -2.64 -22.01
CA GLY A 55 29.35 -1.69 -21.77
C GLY A 55 29.42 -1.21 -20.32
N ILE A 56 28.28 -0.79 -19.73
CA ILE A 56 28.22 -0.38 -18.32
C ILE A 56 28.52 -1.56 -17.40
N ARG A 57 28.02 -2.77 -17.69
CA ARG A 57 28.35 -3.99 -16.94
C ARG A 57 29.85 -4.27 -16.94
N ALA A 58 30.52 -4.17 -18.10
CA ALA A 58 31.96 -4.37 -18.20
C ALA A 58 32.74 -3.34 -17.35
N GLN A 59 32.35 -2.07 -17.42
CA GLN A 59 32.95 -0.99 -16.60
C GLN A 59 32.74 -1.22 -15.09
N GLN A 60 31.53 -1.55 -14.66
CA GLN A 60 31.21 -1.83 -13.26
C GLN A 60 32.01 -3.04 -12.74
N ARG A 61 32.02 -4.16 -13.48
CA ARG A 61 32.76 -5.37 -13.09
C ARG A 61 34.27 -5.12 -13.03
N ALA A 62 34.83 -4.34 -13.95
CA ALA A 62 36.24 -3.96 -13.92
C ALA A 62 36.59 -3.10 -12.69
N LEU A 63 35.73 -2.14 -12.33
CA LEU A 63 35.89 -1.32 -11.13
C LEU A 63 35.79 -2.14 -9.84
N VAL A 64 34.77 -3.00 -9.70
CA VAL A 64 34.64 -3.85 -8.51
C VAL A 64 35.79 -4.87 -8.43
N ALA A 65 36.26 -5.42 -9.55
CA ALA A 65 37.41 -6.35 -9.57
C ALA A 65 38.75 -5.69 -9.18
N LYS A 66 38.96 -4.41 -9.48
CA LYS A 66 40.10 -3.60 -8.98
C LYS A 66 40.06 -3.47 -7.44
N LEU A 67 38.87 -3.23 -6.89
CA LEU A 67 38.68 -2.96 -5.47
C LEU A 67 38.60 -4.21 -4.59
N LEU A 68 38.01 -5.30 -5.11
CA LEU A 68 37.60 -6.47 -4.35
C LEU A 68 38.21 -7.77 -4.89
N ASP A 69 39.29 -8.18 -4.25
CA ASP A 69 40.04 -9.43 -4.42
C ASP A 69 40.21 -10.16 -3.09
N ASP A 70 40.92 -11.29 -3.07
CA ASP A 70 41.06 -12.11 -1.86
C ASP A 70 41.98 -11.48 -0.79
N SER A 71 42.58 -10.30 -1.04
CA SER A 71 43.27 -9.48 -0.04
C SER A 71 42.38 -8.39 0.60
N THR A 72 41.17 -8.22 0.08
CA THR A 72 40.22 -7.14 0.45
C THR A 72 38.81 -7.66 0.76
N ALA A 73 38.45 -8.86 0.30
CA ALA A 73 37.25 -9.57 0.72
C ALA A 73 37.39 -10.03 2.16
N ALA A 74 36.50 -9.54 3.02
CA ALA A 74 36.60 -9.73 4.46
C ALA A 74 35.20 -9.76 5.11
N THR A 75 35.14 -10.23 6.36
CA THR A 75 33.90 -10.23 7.16
C THR A 75 33.44 -8.81 7.49
N LEU A 76 32.12 -8.62 7.52
CA LEU A 76 31.45 -7.37 7.88
C LEU A 76 30.27 -7.68 8.80
N ASP A 77 30.04 -6.84 9.79
CA ASP A 77 28.77 -6.77 10.52
C ASP A 77 28.34 -5.31 10.71
N PHE A 78 27.21 -4.92 10.09
CA PHE A 78 26.59 -3.61 10.32
C PHE A 78 25.60 -3.61 11.50
N GLY A 79 25.17 -4.76 12.00
CA GLY A 79 24.07 -4.87 12.96
C GLY A 79 22.73 -4.40 12.38
N ASN A 80 21.64 -4.74 13.08
CA ASN A 80 20.28 -4.35 12.66
C ASN A 80 20.06 -2.82 12.69
N ASN A 81 20.79 -2.09 13.54
CA ASN A 81 20.82 -0.62 13.55
C ASN A 81 21.67 -0.05 12.39
N SER A 82 21.21 -0.26 11.16
CA SER A 82 21.82 0.20 9.92
C SER A 82 20.78 0.31 8.78
N GLN A 83 21.16 0.97 7.69
CA GLN A 83 20.37 1.09 6.46
C GLN A 83 20.94 0.23 5.32
N THR A 84 20.19 0.14 4.22
CA THR A 84 20.75 -0.27 2.91
C THR A 84 21.07 0.97 2.08
N VAL A 85 22.08 0.88 1.21
CA VAL A 85 22.41 1.92 0.22
C VAL A 85 22.62 1.25 -1.14
N SER A 86 21.59 1.31 -1.98
CA SER A 86 21.50 0.63 -3.28
C SER A 86 21.82 1.58 -4.43
N PRO A 87 22.13 1.08 -5.64
CA PRO A 87 22.02 1.86 -6.87
C PRO A 87 20.58 2.28 -7.13
N LEU A 88 20.35 3.54 -7.51
CA LEU A 88 19.03 4.05 -7.93
C LEU A 88 18.57 3.41 -9.25
N LEU A 89 19.52 3.17 -10.15
CA LEU A 89 19.41 2.34 -11.33
C LEU A 89 20.58 1.37 -11.33
N SER A 90 20.39 0.16 -11.86
CA SER A 90 21.50 -0.80 -12.02
C SER A 90 22.58 -0.28 -12.98
N SER A 91 22.31 0.79 -13.74
CA SER A 91 23.24 1.51 -14.61
C SER A 91 23.91 2.74 -13.98
N SER A 92 23.40 3.30 -12.88
CA SER A 92 23.93 4.57 -12.30
C SER A 92 25.01 4.35 -11.24
N ALA A 93 24.99 3.19 -10.59
CA ALA A 93 25.98 2.73 -9.62
C ALA A 93 26.01 1.20 -9.61
N SER A 94 27.09 0.63 -9.07
CA SER A 94 27.21 -0.80 -8.77
C SER A 94 27.08 -1.02 -7.26
N PRO A 95 26.52 -2.15 -6.79
CA PRO A 95 26.75 -2.61 -5.42
C PRO A 95 28.26 -2.78 -5.15
N LEU A 96 28.70 -2.52 -3.93
CA LEU A 96 30.09 -2.75 -3.48
C LEU A 96 30.18 -3.83 -2.40
N LEU A 97 29.17 -3.89 -1.51
CA LEU A 97 29.10 -4.86 -0.42
C LEU A 97 27.66 -5.41 -0.35
N VAL A 98 27.52 -6.73 -0.52
CA VAL A 98 26.21 -7.41 -0.55
C VAL A 98 26.15 -8.47 0.55
N SER A 99 25.15 -8.35 1.42
CA SER A 99 24.94 -9.23 2.58
C SER A 99 24.78 -10.70 2.19
N ASN A 100 24.86 -11.60 3.15
CA ASN A 100 24.66 -13.04 2.91
C ASN A 100 23.29 -13.36 2.26
N ASN A 101 22.22 -12.61 2.56
CA ASN A 101 20.90 -12.78 1.94
C ASN A 101 20.58 -11.80 0.77
N GLY A 102 21.57 -11.05 0.28
CA GLY A 102 21.43 -10.22 -0.94
C GLY A 102 21.06 -8.75 -0.74
N ARG A 103 20.98 -8.25 0.50
CA ARG A 103 20.79 -6.81 0.77
C ARG A 103 22.06 -6.02 0.43
N ILE A 104 21.91 -4.83 -0.16
CA ILE A 104 23.03 -3.99 -0.56
C ILE A 104 23.39 -3.05 0.60
N LEU A 105 24.57 -3.27 1.18
CA LEU A 105 25.07 -2.56 2.36
C LEU A 105 25.91 -1.33 1.97
N ALA A 106 26.54 -1.39 0.79
CA ALA A 106 27.25 -0.26 0.20
C ALA A 106 27.16 -0.30 -1.33
N SER A 107 27.26 0.88 -1.95
CA SER A 107 27.30 1.08 -3.41
C SER A 107 28.42 2.03 -3.83
N ILE A 108 28.87 1.89 -5.08
CA ILE A 108 29.93 2.68 -5.71
C ILE A 108 29.47 3.18 -7.09
N GLY A 109 29.75 4.44 -7.45
CA GLY A 109 29.22 5.03 -8.68
C GLY A 109 30.13 6.04 -9.37
N THR A 110 29.96 6.17 -10.67
CA THR A 110 30.63 7.18 -11.54
C THR A 110 29.62 8.19 -12.11
N SER A 111 28.52 8.42 -11.38
CA SER A 111 27.45 9.31 -11.80
C SER A 111 27.97 10.73 -12.08
N HIS A 112 27.50 11.30 -13.19
CA HIS A 112 27.97 12.55 -13.79
C HIS A 112 29.47 12.63 -14.12
N GLY A 113 30.20 11.50 -14.19
CA GLY A 113 31.65 11.48 -14.40
C GLY A 113 32.48 11.74 -13.13
N GLY A 114 31.82 11.97 -11.99
CA GLY A 114 32.46 12.03 -10.68
C GLY A 114 32.78 10.64 -10.12
N ARG A 115 33.11 10.58 -8.84
CA ARG A 115 33.35 9.32 -8.12
C ARG A 115 32.57 9.34 -6.81
N SER A 116 31.80 8.29 -6.53
CA SER A 116 30.92 8.24 -5.37
C SER A 116 30.97 6.91 -4.60
N LEU A 117 30.88 6.98 -3.28
CA LEU A 117 30.75 5.84 -2.36
C LEU A 117 29.60 6.09 -1.37
N GLY A 118 28.67 5.15 -1.25
CA GLY A 118 27.55 5.24 -0.30
C GLY A 118 27.50 4.02 0.63
N TYR A 119 27.49 4.25 1.94
CA TYR A 119 27.46 3.19 2.97
C TYR A 119 26.22 3.32 3.87
N GLY A 120 25.53 2.20 4.09
CA GLY A 120 24.39 2.09 5.01
C GLY A 120 24.72 2.12 6.50
N LYS A 121 26.01 2.24 6.86
CA LYS A 121 26.49 2.46 8.22
C LYS A 121 27.79 3.26 8.24
N ASP A 122 28.05 3.91 9.37
CA ASP A 122 29.28 4.64 9.67
C ASP A 122 30.49 3.72 9.78
N LEU A 123 31.09 3.34 8.65
CA LEU A 123 32.44 2.78 8.61
C LEU A 123 33.52 3.83 8.89
N LEU A 124 33.23 5.14 8.76
CA LEU A 124 34.23 6.19 8.93
C LEU A 124 34.66 6.32 10.39
N GLY A 125 33.70 6.41 11.33
CA GLY A 125 33.96 6.39 12.76
C GLY A 125 34.63 5.08 13.19
N GLN A 126 34.10 3.94 12.74
CA GLN A 126 34.64 2.61 13.06
C GLN A 126 36.09 2.41 12.59
N LEU A 127 36.42 2.83 11.37
CA LEU A 127 37.77 2.74 10.80
C LEU A 127 38.68 3.92 11.17
N SER A 128 38.20 4.93 11.89
CA SER A 128 39.06 6.01 12.41
C SER A 128 39.99 5.56 13.56
N SER A 129 39.61 4.52 14.31
CA SER A 129 40.39 3.93 15.40
C SER A 129 40.79 2.48 15.08
N ALA A 130 41.95 2.05 15.56
CA ALA A 130 42.39 0.66 15.48
C ALA A 130 41.53 -0.32 16.32
N THR A 131 40.73 0.19 17.26
CA THR A 131 39.86 -0.59 18.16
C THR A 131 38.38 -0.56 17.80
N GLY A 132 37.97 0.14 16.74
CA GLY A 132 36.57 0.15 16.30
C GLY A 132 36.16 -1.19 15.66
N SER A 133 34.86 -1.42 15.47
CA SER A 133 34.36 -2.60 14.75
C SER A 133 34.81 -2.62 13.27
N ASN A 134 34.64 -3.76 12.59
CA ASN A 134 34.89 -3.91 11.15
C ASN A 134 36.30 -3.54 10.65
N GLN A 135 37.36 -3.60 11.48
CA GLN A 135 38.76 -3.38 11.04
C GLN A 135 39.17 -4.27 9.85
N SER A 136 38.56 -5.44 9.73
CA SER A 136 38.63 -6.36 8.59
C SER A 136 38.37 -5.68 7.24
N GLN A 137 37.56 -4.62 7.19
CA GLN A 137 37.23 -3.85 5.98
C GLN A 137 38.26 -2.76 5.62
N LEU A 138 39.24 -2.46 6.48
CA LEU A 138 40.22 -1.40 6.25
C LEU A 138 40.97 -1.53 4.90
N PRO A 139 41.37 -2.74 4.43
CA PRO A 139 42.03 -2.89 3.12
C PRO A 139 41.12 -2.49 1.94
N LEU A 140 39.86 -2.92 1.95
CA LEU A 140 38.87 -2.56 0.92
C LEU A 140 38.55 -1.06 0.98
N PHE A 141 38.32 -0.51 2.18
CA PHE A 141 38.04 0.91 2.36
C PHE A 141 39.21 1.77 1.88
N LYS A 142 40.47 1.35 2.13
CA LYS A 142 41.66 2.02 1.63
C LYS A 142 41.69 2.09 0.10
N ARG A 143 41.49 0.97 -0.61
CA ARG A 143 41.40 0.96 -2.08
C ARG A 143 40.26 1.83 -2.60
N SER A 144 39.09 1.70 -1.98
CA SER A 144 37.87 2.44 -2.37
C SER A 144 38.06 3.96 -2.20
N PHE A 145 38.71 4.40 -1.11
CA PHE A 145 38.99 5.81 -0.85
C PHE A 145 40.15 6.36 -1.69
N ALA A 146 41.17 5.55 -2.01
CA ALA A 146 42.23 5.91 -2.96
C ALA A 146 41.64 6.15 -4.36
N TRP A 147 40.75 5.27 -4.81
CA TRP A 147 39.97 5.45 -6.03
C TRP A 147 39.06 6.69 -5.95
N LEU A 148 38.33 6.89 -4.84
CA LEU A 148 37.44 8.05 -4.66
C LEU A 148 38.22 9.37 -4.82
N ALA A 149 39.38 9.47 -4.17
CA ALA A 149 40.23 10.65 -4.23
C ALA A 149 40.87 10.83 -5.63
N THR A 150 41.48 9.79 -6.20
CA THR A 150 42.43 9.93 -7.32
C THR A 150 41.97 9.35 -8.67
N GLY A 151 40.95 8.49 -8.70
CA GLY A 151 40.54 7.71 -9.86
C GLY A 151 41.17 6.32 -9.98
N ASP A 152 42.21 6.01 -9.20
CA ASP A 152 42.86 4.69 -9.18
C ASP A 152 42.98 4.12 -7.75
N GLU A 153 42.78 2.80 -7.61
CA GLU A 153 42.77 2.08 -6.33
C GLU A 153 44.16 1.84 -5.70
N LYS A 154 45.24 2.01 -6.48
CA LYS A 154 46.64 1.77 -6.08
C LYS A 154 47.41 3.05 -5.80
N ASN A 155 46.94 4.19 -6.30
CA ASN A 155 47.55 5.50 -6.08
C ASN A 155 47.66 5.82 -4.58
N THR A 156 48.77 6.46 -4.21
CA THR A 156 48.94 7.00 -2.86
C THR A 156 48.05 8.22 -2.66
N LEU A 157 47.52 8.38 -1.44
CA LEU A 157 46.74 9.56 -1.08
C LEU A 157 47.66 10.78 -0.94
N SER A 158 47.22 11.93 -1.45
CA SER A 158 47.98 13.18 -1.35
C SER A 158 48.32 13.54 0.10
N ALA A 159 49.51 14.11 0.30
CA ALA A 159 49.94 14.68 1.59
C ALA A 159 49.21 15.99 1.93
N ASN A 160 48.50 16.57 0.96
CA ASN A 160 47.67 17.77 1.08
C ASN A 160 46.26 17.49 0.52
N LEU A 161 45.67 16.32 0.83
CA LEU A 161 44.34 15.95 0.33
C LEU A 161 43.27 16.85 0.95
N ARG A 162 42.62 17.70 0.17
CA ARG A 162 41.69 18.71 0.69
C ARG A 162 40.29 18.13 0.87
N ILE A 163 39.79 18.18 2.09
CA ILE A 163 38.54 17.49 2.47
C ILE A 163 37.63 18.46 3.22
N ALA A 164 36.35 18.45 2.88
CA ALA A 164 35.31 19.10 3.68
C ALA A 164 34.25 18.10 4.08
N THR A 165 33.54 18.41 5.17
CA THR A 165 32.60 17.47 5.80
C THR A 165 31.35 18.16 6.31
N GLN A 166 30.22 17.49 6.11
CA GLN A 166 28.95 17.78 6.75
C GLN A 166 28.63 16.66 7.74
N ASN A 167 28.50 17.01 9.02
CA ASN A 167 28.10 16.11 10.11
C ASN A 167 29.05 14.93 10.40
N TYR A 168 30.34 15.09 10.11
CA TYR A 168 31.40 14.32 10.78
C TYR A 168 32.42 15.25 11.43
N GLY A 169 33.00 14.82 12.54
CA GLY A 169 34.08 15.54 13.22
C GLY A 169 35.35 15.55 12.37
N GLN A 170 35.94 16.73 12.15
CA GLN A 170 37.15 16.90 11.33
C GLN A 170 38.32 16.02 11.80
N ASN A 171 38.45 15.80 13.11
CA ASN A 171 39.45 14.89 13.70
C ASN A 171 39.21 13.43 13.29
N THR A 172 37.96 12.96 13.31
CA THR A 172 37.60 11.58 12.92
C THR A 172 37.94 11.31 11.45
N VAL A 173 37.63 12.27 10.57
CA VAL A 173 37.98 12.22 9.14
C VAL A 173 39.51 12.22 8.95
N SER A 174 40.23 13.09 9.66
CA SER A 174 41.69 13.20 9.57
C SER A 174 42.41 11.94 10.09
N ASN A 175 41.91 11.35 11.18
CA ASN A 175 42.42 10.10 11.75
C ASN A 175 42.24 8.94 10.77
N LEU A 176 41.06 8.81 10.14
CA LEU A 176 40.84 7.81 9.10
C LEU A 176 41.82 7.99 7.94
N VAL A 177 41.91 9.18 7.34
CA VAL A 177 42.81 9.43 6.20
C VAL A 177 44.27 9.10 6.53
N THR A 178 44.69 9.38 7.77
CA THR A 178 46.01 8.98 8.29
C THR A 178 46.17 7.45 8.32
N ARG A 179 45.17 6.70 8.80
CA ARG A 179 45.16 5.22 8.78
C ARG A 179 45.10 4.63 7.36
N LEU A 180 44.52 5.34 6.39
CA LEU A 180 44.55 4.94 4.98
C LEU A 180 45.92 5.22 4.33
N GLY A 181 46.78 6.03 4.96
CA GLY A 181 48.13 6.35 4.50
C GLY A 181 48.23 7.66 3.69
N GLY A 182 47.31 8.61 3.93
CA GLY A 182 47.38 9.97 3.41
C GLY A 182 47.44 11.02 4.52
N LYS A 183 47.30 12.29 4.16
CA LYS A 183 47.15 13.39 5.13
C LYS A 183 46.05 14.34 4.68
N ALA A 184 45.05 14.53 5.54
CA ALA A 184 43.94 15.44 5.27
C ALA A 184 44.34 16.90 5.52
N THR A 185 43.88 17.79 4.66
CA THR A 185 43.81 19.23 4.89
C THR A 185 42.33 19.60 4.95
N MET A 186 41.82 19.81 6.17
CA MET A 186 40.40 20.07 6.37
C MET A 186 40.04 21.49 5.95
N VAL A 187 39.15 21.61 4.98
CA VAL A 187 38.64 22.90 4.47
C VAL A 187 37.32 23.21 5.18
N ASN A 188 37.28 24.35 5.89
CA ASN A 188 36.06 24.81 6.52
C ASN A 188 35.09 25.37 5.45
N CYS A 189 34.14 24.53 5.00
CA CYS A 189 33.23 24.86 3.92
C CYS A 189 31.83 24.30 4.20
N ALA A 190 30.80 25.13 4.03
CA ALA A 190 29.40 24.74 4.19
C ALA A 190 28.91 23.96 2.94
N ILE A 191 29.38 22.72 2.79
CA ILE A 191 29.21 21.93 1.55
C ILE A 191 27.76 21.51 1.22
N ALA A 192 26.81 21.70 2.14
CA ALA A 192 25.37 21.54 1.90
C ALA A 192 24.66 22.86 1.51
N ASP A 193 25.33 24.01 1.64
CA ASP A 193 24.80 25.33 1.28
C ASP A 193 25.10 25.64 -0.20
N ALA A 194 24.07 25.96 -0.98
CA ALA A 194 24.22 26.23 -2.41
C ALA A 194 24.84 27.61 -2.75
N SER A 195 25.06 28.46 -1.76
CA SER A 195 25.81 29.73 -1.88
C SER A 195 27.33 29.56 -1.75
N ASN A 196 27.82 28.39 -1.28
CA ASN A 196 29.24 28.21 -1.04
C ASN A 196 30.07 28.22 -2.34
N THR A 197 31.26 28.83 -2.27
CA THR A 197 32.26 28.86 -3.36
C THR A 197 33.48 27.99 -3.07
N CYS A 198 33.75 27.72 -1.79
CA CYS A 198 34.91 26.98 -1.30
C CYS A 198 35.00 25.52 -1.79
N TRP A 199 33.90 24.94 -2.28
CA TRP A 199 33.88 23.59 -2.88
C TRP A 199 34.91 23.37 -4.01
N GLN A 200 35.29 24.43 -4.73
CA GLN A 200 36.26 24.31 -5.84
C GLN A 200 37.63 23.78 -5.38
N ASP A 201 38.05 24.17 -4.17
CA ASP A 201 39.32 23.80 -3.54
C ASP A 201 39.30 22.47 -2.76
N ILE A 202 38.17 21.74 -2.77
CA ILE A 202 38.00 20.47 -2.06
C ILE A 202 38.12 19.30 -3.03
N ASP A 203 38.87 18.26 -2.67
CA ASP A 203 39.08 17.05 -3.47
C ASP A 203 38.04 15.97 -3.13
N VAL A 204 37.71 15.81 -1.83
CA VAL A 204 36.73 14.84 -1.33
C VAL A 204 35.72 15.49 -0.37
N PHE A 205 34.44 15.19 -0.58
CA PHE A 205 33.30 15.63 0.24
C PHE A 205 32.76 14.48 1.08
N VAL A 206 32.62 14.69 2.39
CA VAL A 206 32.13 13.67 3.36
C VAL A 206 30.78 14.09 3.96
N PHE A 207 29.72 13.35 3.68
CA PHE A 207 28.37 13.60 4.19
C PHE A 207 27.90 12.53 5.19
N GLY A 208 27.43 12.96 6.36
CA GLY A 208 26.79 12.11 7.37
C GLY A 208 25.27 12.09 7.31
N GLN A 209 24.65 11.22 8.11
CA GLN A 209 23.20 11.00 8.15
C GLN A 209 22.39 12.30 8.26
N ASP A 210 22.70 13.17 9.22
CA ASP A 210 21.84 14.32 9.59
C ASP A 210 21.99 15.53 8.64
N THR A 211 22.49 15.30 7.41
CA THR A 211 22.69 16.35 6.40
C THR A 211 21.36 17.08 6.15
N PRO A 212 21.30 18.43 6.30
CA PRO A 212 20.05 19.16 6.12
C PRO A 212 19.51 19.04 4.70
N ALA A 213 18.21 18.71 4.56
CA ALA A 213 17.56 18.69 3.26
C ALA A 213 17.32 20.11 2.73
N SER A 214 17.49 20.33 1.43
CA SER A 214 17.19 21.62 0.79
C SER A 214 16.70 21.44 -0.65
N ALA A 215 16.07 22.47 -1.24
CA ALA A 215 15.62 22.41 -2.64
C ALA A 215 16.78 22.33 -3.66
N SER A 216 18.02 22.59 -3.22
CA SER A 216 19.21 22.72 -4.07
C SER A 216 20.27 21.63 -3.84
N LEU A 217 20.20 20.85 -2.74
CA LEU A 217 21.26 19.94 -2.32
C LEU A 217 21.64 18.89 -3.39
N SER A 218 20.67 18.20 -4.01
CA SER A 218 20.98 17.22 -5.05
C SER A 218 21.71 17.87 -6.24
N ASN A 219 21.28 19.06 -6.67
CA ASN A 219 21.92 19.80 -7.76
C ASN A 219 23.34 20.27 -7.39
N LEU A 220 23.56 20.62 -6.11
CA LEU A 220 24.86 21.03 -5.58
C LEU A 220 25.85 19.85 -5.57
N VAL A 221 25.42 18.69 -5.07
CA VAL A 221 26.24 17.45 -5.10
C VAL A 221 26.51 16.98 -6.52
N SER A 222 25.53 17.08 -7.44
CA SER A 222 25.74 16.82 -8.86
C SER A 222 26.82 17.74 -9.46
N ARG A 223 26.92 19.02 -9.07
CA ARG A 223 28.01 19.91 -9.53
C ARG A 223 29.38 19.46 -9.04
N TYR A 224 29.49 18.99 -7.79
CA TYR A 224 30.76 18.45 -7.27
C TYR A 224 31.22 17.22 -8.07
N LEU A 225 30.28 16.31 -8.37
CA LEU A 225 30.55 15.13 -9.20
C LEU A 225 30.92 15.51 -10.65
N GLN A 226 30.20 16.47 -11.26
CA GLN A 226 30.52 16.99 -12.60
C GLN A 226 31.92 17.63 -12.68
N ALA A 227 32.41 18.20 -11.59
CA ALA A 227 33.77 18.73 -11.46
C ALA A 227 34.82 17.65 -11.13
N GLY A 228 34.50 16.35 -11.30
CA GLY A 228 35.42 15.23 -11.09
C GLY A 228 35.83 14.98 -9.65
N LYS A 229 35.13 15.57 -8.67
CA LYS A 229 35.44 15.44 -7.23
C LYS A 229 34.90 14.13 -6.66
N GLY A 230 35.48 13.68 -5.54
CA GLY A 230 35.02 12.50 -4.80
C GLY A 230 33.93 12.85 -3.80
N VAL A 231 32.83 12.07 -3.74
CA VAL A 231 31.76 12.23 -2.74
C VAL A 231 31.51 10.93 -1.99
N ILE A 232 31.63 10.94 -0.66
CA ILE A 232 31.25 9.80 0.19
C ILE A 232 30.10 10.16 1.12
N TYR A 233 29.08 9.30 1.15
CA TYR A 233 27.98 9.35 2.11
C TYR A 233 28.02 8.15 3.04
N LEU A 234 27.87 8.40 4.34
CA LEU A 234 27.75 7.36 5.36
C LEU A 234 26.52 7.63 6.25
N HIS A 235 25.66 6.63 6.35
CA HIS A 235 24.48 6.65 7.23
C HIS A 235 24.84 6.14 8.64
N ASN A 236 24.11 6.46 9.70
CA ASN A 236 24.51 6.10 11.08
C ASN A 236 23.65 4.98 11.69
N ASN A 237 22.32 5.03 11.54
CA ASN A 237 21.36 4.14 12.23
C ASN A 237 20.38 3.44 11.26
N TRP A 238 19.22 2.97 11.72
CA TRP A 238 18.18 2.36 10.86
C TRP A 238 17.18 3.37 10.26
N GLY A 239 17.23 4.63 10.71
CA GLY A 239 16.24 5.67 10.43
C GLY A 239 16.24 6.17 8.98
N ASP A 240 15.52 7.26 8.77
CA ASP A 240 15.49 7.96 7.48
C ASP A 240 16.38 9.22 7.52
N SER A 241 16.69 9.77 6.34
CA SER A 241 17.31 11.10 6.19
C SER A 241 16.92 11.75 4.87
N GLY A 242 16.25 12.90 4.95
CA GLY A 242 15.85 13.68 3.78
C GLY A 242 17.05 14.18 2.97
N GLY A 243 18.05 14.79 3.62
CA GLY A 243 19.26 15.25 2.94
C GLY A 243 20.17 14.10 2.52
N GLY A 244 20.20 13.01 3.28
CA GLY A 244 20.90 11.78 2.89
C GLY A 244 20.35 11.17 1.59
N ARG A 245 19.02 11.12 1.43
CA ARG A 245 18.39 10.75 0.16
C ARG A 245 18.79 11.68 -0.98
N GLN A 246 18.85 13.00 -0.75
CA GLN A 246 19.25 13.98 -1.77
C GLN A 246 20.72 13.83 -2.20
N VAL A 247 21.63 13.61 -1.26
CA VAL A 247 23.05 13.33 -1.53
C VAL A 247 23.19 12.03 -2.34
N LEU A 248 22.57 10.93 -1.90
CA LEU A 248 22.63 9.64 -2.59
C LEU A 248 22.00 9.69 -3.98
N GLN A 249 20.86 10.40 -4.15
CA GLN A 249 20.19 10.56 -5.45
C GLN A 249 21.10 11.24 -6.49
N ALA A 250 21.91 12.22 -6.07
CA ALA A 250 22.91 12.87 -6.93
C ALA A 250 24.10 11.94 -7.26
N MET A 251 24.44 11.03 -6.34
CA MET A 251 25.46 9.97 -6.52
C MET A 251 24.99 8.78 -7.38
N GLY A 252 23.72 8.76 -7.82
CA GLY A 252 23.11 7.64 -8.54
C GLY A 252 22.69 6.47 -7.65
N MET A 253 22.38 6.74 -6.38
CA MET A 253 22.10 5.77 -5.33
C MET A 253 20.79 6.12 -4.59
N GLU A 254 20.29 5.21 -3.76
CA GLU A 254 19.14 5.41 -2.89
C GLU A 254 19.38 4.87 -1.47
N LEU A 255 18.75 5.49 -0.48
CA LEU A 255 18.69 4.98 0.90
C LEU A 255 17.52 4.00 1.02
N GLY A 256 17.70 2.92 1.78
CA GLY A 256 16.65 1.94 2.07
C GLY A 256 15.37 2.52 2.69
N GLY A 257 14.31 1.71 2.71
CA GLY A 257 13.00 2.11 3.24
C GLY A 257 12.96 2.29 4.76
N TYR A 258 11.75 2.56 5.28
CA TYR A 258 11.49 2.62 6.71
C TYR A 258 12.05 1.39 7.44
N GLY A 259 12.82 1.63 8.51
CA GLY A 259 13.41 0.58 9.35
C GLY A 259 14.68 -0.08 8.82
N GLY A 260 15.10 0.14 7.58
CA GLY A 260 16.38 -0.35 7.05
C GLY A 260 16.63 -1.84 7.31
N ASN A 261 17.63 -2.13 8.14
CA ASN A 261 18.01 -3.48 8.57
C ASN A 261 17.48 -3.88 9.97
N TRP A 262 16.61 -3.08 10.61
CA TRP A 262 16.18 -3.27 12.01
C TRP A 262 15.49 -4.63 12.27
N TRP A 263 14.68 -5.11 11.32
CA TRP A 263 14.05 -6.44 11.34
C TRP A 263 14.77 -7.47 10.45
N ALA A 264 15.96 -7.16 9.95
CA ALA A 264 16.76 -8.12 9.20
C ALA A 264 17.46 -9.08 10.15
N ASP A 265 17.73 -10.30 9.70
CA ASP A 265 18.56 -11.26 10.42
C ASP A 265 20.05 -10.95 10.23
N GLY A 266 20.94 -11.71 10.89
CA GLY A 266 22.39 -11.56 10.74
C GLY A 266 22.87 -11.66 9.28
N ASN A 267 22.17 -12.43 8.42
CA ASN A 267 22.50 -12.51 6.99
C ASN A 267 22.04 -11.27 6.20
N GLY A 268 21.23 -10.39 6.78
CA GLY A 268 20.73 -9.17 6.17
C GLY A 268 21.62 -7.94 6.32
N TYR A 269 22.45 -7.90 7.36
CA TYR A 269 23.39 -6.80 7.62
C TYR A 269 24.85 -7.28 7.75
N GLY A 270 25.08 -8.59 7.70
CA GLY A 270 26.41 -9.21 7.77
C GLY A 270 26.90 -9.81 6.46
N ILE A 271 28.23 -9.94 6.36
CA ILE A 271 28.96 -10.70 5.34
C ILE A 271 29.88 -11.67 6.05
N SER A 272 29.72 -12.97 5.80
CA SER A 272 30.57 -14.04 6.34
C SER A 272 30.62 -15.23 5.39
N GLY A 273 31.74 -15.95 5.37
CA GLY A 273 31.92 -17.16 4.55
C GLY A 273 32.02 -16.95 3.02
N LYS A 274 31.74 -15.75 2.50
CA LYS A 274 31.86 -15.43 1.07
C LYS A 274 33.31 -15.18 0.63
N THR A 275 33.71 -15.77 -0.49
CA THR A 275 34.96 -15.44 -1.20
C THR A 275 34.86 -14.10 -1.94
N ALA A 276 35.99 -13.54 -2.39
CA ALA A 276 35.97 -12.34 -3.23
C ALA A 276 35.17 -12.56 -4.53
N SER A 277 35.24 -13.76 -5.11
CA SER A 277 34.49 -14.08 -6.32
C SER A 277 32.98 -14.09 -6.09
N GLN A 278 32.52 -14.66 -4.97
CA GLN A 278 31.09 -14.68 -4.61
C GLN A 278 30.54 -13.28 -4.29
N GLN A 279 31.36 -12.38 -3.73
CA GLN A 279 30.96 -10.97 -3.60
C GLN A 279 30.91 -10.27 -4.96
N ARG A 280 31.95 -10.39 -5.80
CA ARG A 280 31.96 -9.80 -7.15
C ARG A 280 30.75 -10.26 -7.98
N GLU A 281 30.40 -11.54 -7.91
CA GLU A 281 29.19 -12.08 -8.55
C GLU A 281 27.91 -11.45 -7.98
N ALA A 282 27.78 -11.32 -6.65
CA ALA A 282 26.65 -10.66 -6.02
C ALA A 282 26.52 -9.16 -6.36
N THR A 283 27.57 -8.49 -6.84
CA THR A 283 27.49 -7.11 -7.36
C THR A 283 26.95 -7.01 -8.79
N ASP A 284 27.00 -8.08 -9.61
CA ASP A 284 26.69 -8.04 -11.05
C ASP A 284 25.18 -8.06 -11.35
N ARG A 285 24.47 -7.00 -10.96
CA ARG A 285 23.03 -6.81 -11.27
C ARG A 285 22.74 -6.76 -12.77
N LEU A 286 23.66 -6.23 -13.57
CA LEU A 286 23.44 -6.03 -15.01
C LEU A 286 23.56 -7.32 -15.83
N GLY A 287 24.22 -8.38 -15.33
CA GLY A 287 24.30 -9.65 -16.05
C GLY A 287 22.95 -10.32 -16.34
N ALA A 288 22.00 -10.23 -15.40
CA ALA A 288 20.63 -10.68 -15.64
C ALA A 288 19.93 -9.84 -16.71
N HIS A 289 20.09 -8.51 -16.66
CA HIS A 289 19.50 -7.59 -17.64
C HIS A 289 20.05 -7.87 -19.04
N GLU A 290 21.38 -7.99 -19.19
CA GLU A 290 22.05 -8.30 -20.45
C GLU A 290 21.56 -9.65 -21.05
N ALA A 291 21.36 -10.67 -20.21
CA ALA A 291 20.88 -11.97 -20.65
C ALA A 291 19.48 -11.91 -21.27
N VAL A 292 18.53 -11.21 -20.64
CA VAL A 292 17.17 -11.10 -21.21
C VAL A 292 17.07 -10.13 -22.39
N LEU A 293 17.90 -9.07 -22.43
CA LEU A 293 17.99 -8.22 -23.61
C LEU A 293 18.56 -8.97 -24.83
N ASN A 294 19.57 -9.83 -24.62
CA ASN A 294 20.04 -10.76 -25.65
C ASN A 294 18.95 -11.73 -26.10
N ALA A 295 18.15 -12.28 -25.18
CA ALA A 295 17.03 -13.17 -25.49
C ALA A 295 15.91 -12.46 -26.29
N LEU A 296 15.70 -11.16 -26.08
CA LEU A 296 14.76 -10.34 -26.86
C LEU A 296 15.28 -10.00 -28.26
N LEU A 297 16.60 -9.84 -28.43
CA LEU A 297 17.24 -9.59 -29.72
C LEU A 297 17.31 -10.85 -30.61
N LYS A 298 17.79 -11.96 -30.03
CA LYS A 298 18.18 -13.18 -30.76
C LYS A 298 17.09 -14.26 -30.73
N GLY A 299 16.04 -14.04 -29.95
CA GLY A 299 15.05 -15.05 -29.59
C GLY A 299 15.53 -15.98 -28.47
N SER A 300 14.61 -16.79 -27.96
CA SER A 300 14.85 -17.77 -26.90
C SER A 300 14.06 -19.05 -27.13
N SER A 301 14.67 -20.17 -26.77
CA SER A 301 14.05 -21.50 -26.68
C SER A 301 13.60 -21.86 -25.25
N ALA A 302 13.67 -20.92 -24.30
CA ALA A 302 13.31 -21.17 -22.91
C ALA A 302 11.83 -21.62 -22.77
N ASN A 303 11.62 -22.69 -22.01
CA ASN A 303 10.28 -23.13 -21.63
C ASN A 303 9.79 -22.29 -20.44
N LEU A 304 9.05 -21.22 -20.72
CA LEU A 304 8.53 -20.28 -19.72
C LEU A 304 7.47 -20.87 -18.77
N ALA A 305 7.11 -22.15 -18.92
CA ALA A 305 6.34 -22.89 -17.92
C ALA A 305 7.20 -23.42 -16.75
N SER A 306 8.52 -23.61 -16.96
CA SER A 306 9.45 -24.19 -15.98
C SER A 306 10.65 -23.28 -15.66
N ASP A 307 11.08 -22.45 -16.61
CA ASP A 307 12.15 -21.46 -16.44
C ASP A 307 11.58 -20.04 -16.49
N THR A 308 11.64 -19.33 -15.38
CA THR A 308 11.16 -17.94 -15.23
C THR A 308 12.31 -16.94 -15.07
N SER A 309 13.56 -17.36 -15.29
CA SER A 309 14.77 -16.54 -15.12
C SER A 309 14.73 -15.25 -15.94
N LEU A 310 14.37 -15.34 -17.22
CA LEU A 310 14.25 -14.19 -18.13
C LEU A 310 13.19 -13.18 -17.66
N VAL A 311 12.06 -13.64 -17.12
CA VAL A 311 11.02 -12.75 -16.58
C VAL A 311 11.48 -12.11 -15.25
N THR A 312 12.19 -12.87 -14.42
CA THR A 312 12.79 -12.38 -13.17
C THR A 312 13.87 -11.31 -13.44
N ALA A 313 14.59 -11.45 -14.55
CA ALA A 313 15.55 -10.45 -15.03
C ALA A 313 14.87 -9.17 -15.56
N LEU A 314 13.76 -9.29 -16.30
CA LEU A 314 12.93 -8.13 -16.69
C LEU A 314 12.37 -7.39 -15.48
N ASP A 315 12.02 -8.11 -14.40
CA ASP A 315 11.60 -7.48 -13.14
C ASP A 315 12.73 -6.70 -12.46
N GLY A 316 14.01 -6.98 -12.77
CA GLY A 316 15.15 -6.14 -12.41
C GLY A 316 15.10 -4.77 -13.09
N ILE A 317 14.97 -4.76 -14.42
CA ILE A 317 14.86 -3.52 -15.22
C ILE A 317 13.58 -2.76 -14.86
N ARG A 318 12.49 -3.46 -14.54
CA ARG A 318 11.27 -2.83 -14.03
C ARG A 318 11.47 -2.13 -12.69
N ARG A 319 12.19 -2.74 -11.74
CA ARG A 319 12.47 -2.11 -10.43
C ARG A 319 13.27 -0.81 -10.59
N ASP A 320 14.29 -0.82 -11.44
CA ASP A 320 15.03 0.39 -11.83
C ASP A 320 14.08 1.51 -12.32
N LEU A 321 13.15 1.19 -13.23
CA LEU A 321 12.16 2.15 -13.74
C LEU A 321 11.19 2.64 -12.65
N GLN A 322 10.61 1.73 -11.87
CA GLN A 322 9.65 2.09 -10.81
C GLN A 322 10.27 2.95 -9.70
N GLY A 323 11.57 2.81 -9.43
CA GLY A 323 12.31 3.67 -8.50
C GLY A 323 12.33 5.15 -8.92
N LEU A 324 12.43 5.45 -10.22
CA LEU A 324 12.31 6.81 -10.75
C LEU A 324 10.85 7.28 -10.81
N GLU A 325 9.94 6.40 -11.24
CA GLU A 325 8.53 6.73 -11.46
C GLU A 325 7.86 7.18 -10.14
N ALA A 326 8.09 6.42 -9.06
CA ALA A 326 7.59 6.73 -7.73
C ALA A 326 8.00 8.13 -7.22
N GLN A 327 9.16 8.63 -7.66
CA GLN A 327 9.68 9.96 -7.31
C GLN A 327 9.09 11.09 -8.18
N GLY A 328 8.20 10.78 -9.13
CA GLY A 328 7.65 11.75 -10.07
C GLY A 328 8.67 12.27 -11.10
N ILE A 329 9.75 11.51 -11.35
CA ILE A 329 10.81 11.90 -12.29
C ILE A 329 10.34 11.61 -13.73
N ASN A 330 10.35 12.62 -14.60
CA ASN A 330 10.25 12.38 -16.04
C ASN A 330 11.58 11.86 -16.57
N LEU A 331 11.59 10.64 -17.10
CA LEU A 331 12.77 9.95 -17.63
C LEU A 331 13.42 10.69 -18.83
N PHE A 332 12.60 11.44 -19.58
CA PHE A 332 12.98 12.08 -20.85
C PHE A 332 13.20 13.61 -20.75
N ALA A 333 12.94 14.24 -19.60
CA ALA A 333 13.05 15.70 -19.46
C ALA A 333 14.47 16.25 -19.77
N ASP A 334 14.51 17.52 -20.20
CA ASP A 334 15.55 18.23 -20.98
C ASP A 334 17.03 17.98 -20.64
N ASN A 335 17.34 17.54 -19.42
CA ASN A 335 18.68 17.13 -19.00
C ASN A 335 19.05 15.71 -19.52
N TYR A 336 18.59 15.32 -20.72
CA TYR A 336 18.89 14.03 -21.35
C TYR A 336 20.40 13.76 -21.37
N LEU A 337 21.16 14.69 -21.95
CA LEU A 337 22.61 14.59 -22.18
C LEU A 337 23.42 14.60 -20.88
N GLN A 338 22.87 15.17 -19.81
CA GLN A 338 23.52 15.25 -18.49
C GLN A 338 23.34 13.95 -17.66
N LYS A 339 22.55 12.99 -18.17
CA LYS A 339 22.24 11.71 -17.53
C LYS A 339 22.39 10.54 -18.51
N PRO A 340 23.59 10.29 -19.08
CA PRO A 340 23.82 9.19 -20.03
C PRO A 340 23.54 7.80 -19.41
N TYR A 341 23.68 7.67 -18.09
CA TYR A 341 23.34 6.44 -17.35
C TYR A 341 21.84 6.05 -17.42
N MET A 342 20.95 6.94 -17.88
CA MET A 342 19.53 6.65 -18.15
C MET A 342 19.25 6.23 -19.61
N GLU A 343 20.24 6.26 -20.50
CA GLU A 343 20.01 6.10 -21.94
C GLU A 343 19.49 4.71 -22.33
N ALA A 344 20.01 3.65 -21.72
CA ALA A 344 19.50 2.29 -21.93
C ALA A 344 18.00 2.21 -21.57
N HIS A 345 17.61 2.67 -20.37
CA HIS A 345 16.22 2.68 -19.92
C HIS A 345 15.31 3.50 -20.85
N ARG A 346 15.75 4.66 -21.36
CA ARG A 346 15.02 5.45 -22.35
C ARG A 346 14.78 4.69 -23.66
N ARG A 347 15.84 4.07 -24.21
CA ARG A 347 15.77 3.25 -25.43
C ARG A 347 14.86 2.03 -25.24
N LEU A 348 14.89 1.40 -24.07
CA LEU A 348 14.03 0.27 -23.71
C LEU A 348 12.55 0.66 -23.56
N VAL A 349 12.24 1.82 -22.98
CA VAL A 349 10.86 2.33 -22.87
C VAL A 349 10.29 2.66 -24.26
N LEU A 350 11.07 3.29 -25.14
CA LEU A 350 10.65 3.55 -26.53
C LEU A 350 10.50 2.26 -27.35
N TRP A 351 11.38 1.27 -27.15
CA TRP A 351 11.21 -0.06 -27.73
C TRP A 351 9.94 -0.75 -27.21
N ALA A 352 9.65 -0.63 -25.90
CA ALA A 352 8.48 -1.22 -25.26
C ALA A 352 7.18 -0.64 -25.83
N ASP A 353 7.11 0.67 -26.10
CA ASP A 353 6.00 1.28 -26.84
C ASP A 353 5.76 0.60 -28.18
N MET A 354 6.80 0.49 -29.02
CA MET A 354 6.71 -0.11 -30.36
C MET A 354 6.38 -1.60 -30.34
N ALA A 355 6.83 -2.32 -29.30
CA ALA A 355 6.43 -3.70 -29.06
C ALA A 355 4.95 -3.78 -28.65
N ARG A 356 4.50 -2.89 -27.75
CA ARG A 356 3.13 -2.85 -27.24
C ARG A 356 2.11 -2.52 -28.33
N GLN A 357 2.42 -1.60 -29.25
CA GLN A 357 1.58 -1.32 -30.43
C GLN A 357 1.24 -2.57 -31.24
N GLN A 358 2.11 -3.59 -31.21
CA GLN A 358 1.88 -4.84 -31.91
C GLN A 358 1.13 -5.90 -31.10
N THR A 359 1.07 -5.76 -29.76
CA THR A 359 0.44 -6.71 -28.83
C THR A 359 -1.08 -6.80 -29.00
N ASP A 360 -1.56 -8.03 -29.03
CA ASP A 360 -2.98 -8.42 -29.01
C ASP A 360 -3.13 -9.57 -27.99
N TYR A 361 -3.61 -9.27 -26.78
CA TYR A 361 -3.68 -10.25 -25.68
C TYR A 361 -4.60 -11.43 -25.99
N SER A 362 -5.53 -11.30 -26.95
CA SER A 362 -6.36 -12.43 -27.41
C SER A 362 -5.53 -13.51 -28.14
N LYS A 363 -4.39 -13.13 -28.73
CA LYS A 363 -3.53 -14.00 -29.57
C LYS A 363 -2.27 -14.49 -28.88
N VAL A 364 -1.71 -13.75 -27.91
CA VAL A 364 -0.44 -14.13 -27.25
C VAL A 364 -0.59 -15.45 -26.48
N ARG A 365 0.34 -16.39 -26.73
CA ARG A 365 0.42 -17.71 -26.10
C ARG A 365 1.81 -17.95 -25.51
N ARG A 366 1.88 -18.58 -24.34
CA ARG A 366 3.14 -18.84 -23.61
C ARG A 366 4.04 -19.86 -24.34
N SER A 367 3.45 -20.77 -25.10
CA SER A 367 4.13 -21.67 -26.06
C SER A 367 4.83 -20.93 -27.21
N ASN A 368 4.41 -19.71 -27.55
CA ASN A 368 5.17 -18.82 -28.43
C ASN A 368 6.15 -17.98 -27.60
N THR A 369 7.22 -18.62 -27.08
CA THR A 369 8.21 -18.02 -26.17
C THR A 369 8.63 -16.61 -26.58
N ASN A 370 8.90 -16.37 -27.86
CA ASN A 370 9.39 -15.08 -28.34
C ASN A 370 8.32 -13.96 -28.33
N GLU A 371 7.08 -14.27 -28.73
CA GLU A 371 5.98 -13.30 -28.66
C GLU A 371 5.55 -13.04 -27.21
N PHE A 372 5.51 -14.09 -26.40
CA PHE A 372 5.19 -13.99 -24.98
C PHE A 372 6.25 -13.17 -24.24
N LEU A 373 7.56 -13.47 -24.40
CA LEU A 373 8.64 -12.73 -23.78
C LEU A 373 8.67 -11.27 -24.23
N ARG A 374 8.45 -10.99 -25.52
CA ARG A 374 8.30 -9.62 -26.04
C ARG A 374 7.14 -8.88 -25.38
N THR A 375 6.00 -9.55 -25.17
CA THR A 375 4.83 -8.95 -24.51
C THR A 375 5.03 -8.75 -23.01
N VAL A 376 5.69 -9.70 -22.32
CA VAL A 376 6.08 -9.54 -20.91
C VAL A 376 7.08 -8.40 -20.75
N ALA A 377 8.05 -8.27 -21.67
CA ALA A 377 9.02 -7.18 -21.66
C ALA A 377 8.34 -5.83 -21.88
N ALA A 378 7.48 -5.70 -22.91
CA ALA A 378 6.72 -4.47 -23.16
C ALA A 378 5.92 -4.04 -21.92
N ASP A 379 5.20 -4.96 -21.29
CA ASP A 379 4.39 -4.66 -20.09
C ASP A 379 5.24 -4.37 -18.84
N SER A 380 6.42 -4.99 -18.73
CA SER A 380 7.34 -4.75 -17.61
C SER A 380 8.03 -3.39 -17.73
N LEU A 381 8.33 -2.95 -18.95
CA LEU A 381 9.08 -1.74 -19.31
C LEU A 381 8.19 -0.52 -19.64
N SER A 382 6.91 -0.56 -19.22
CA SER A 382 6.00 0.59 -19.20
C SER A 382 6.54 1.72 -18.29
N TYR A 383 6.31 2.99 -18.64
CA TYR A 383 6.74 4.15 -17.83
C TYR A 383 5.78 5.33 -17.96
N ALA A 384 5.13 5.73 -16.88
CA ALA A 384 3.98 6.63 -16.92
C ALA A 384 4.31 8.12 -16.88
N VAL A 385 5.43 8.53 -16.28
CA VAL A 385 5.75 9.97 -16.06
C VAL A 385 6.38 10.59 -17.32
N ARG A 386 5.55 10.76 -18.36
CA ARG A 386 5.88 11.28 -19.69
C ARG A 386 4.61 11.80 -20.41
N GLY A 387 4.79 12.50 -21.53
CA GLY A 387 3.71 13.18 -22.27
C GLY A 387 2.84 12.29 -23.18
N SER A 388 3.27 11.06 -23.48
CA SER A 388 2.52 10.07 -24.26
C SER A 388 3.11 8.69 -23.97
N GLU A 389 2.28 7.64 -24.00
CA GLU A 389 2.73 6.23 -24.04
C GLU A 389 1.93 5.51 -25.13
N ALA A 390 2.50 4.48 -25.76
CA ALA A 390 1.77 3.72 -26.77
C ALA A 390 0.80 2.71 -26.14
N VAL A 391 -0.27 2.39 -26.88
CA VAL A 391 -1.35 1.48 -26.45
C VAL A 391 -1.29 0.15 -27.22
N PRO A 392 -1.73 -0.96 -26.61
CA PRO A 392 -1.93 -2.25 -27.30
C PRO A 392 -3.19 -2.26 -28.19
N LYS A 393 -3.32 -3.27 -29.05
CA LYS A 393 -4.48 -3.45 -29.95
C LYS A 393 -5.78 -3.78 -29.20
N ASN A 394 -5.67 -4.26 -27.97
CA ASN A 394 -6.74 -4.40 -26.98
C ASN A 394 -6.12 -4.51 -25.57
N PHE A 395 -6.95 -4.48 -24.52
CA PHE A 395 -6.50 -4.45 -23.12
C PHE A 395 -6.89 -5.72 -22.35
N GLY A 396 -7.19 -6.81 -23.04
CA GLY A 396 -7.79 -8.00 -22.42
C GLY A 396 -9.12 -7.67 -21.75
N ASP A 397 -9.24 -8.01 -20.47
CA ASP A 397 -10.39 -7.70 -19.60
C ASP A 397 -10.17 -6.44 -18.71
N TRP A 398 -9.10 -5.67 -18.92
CA TRP A 398 -8.82 -4.45 -18.16
C TRP A 398 -9.64 -3.24 -18.64
N MET A 399 -9.74 -3.02 -19.96
CA MET A 399 -10.43 -1.87 -20.57
C MET A 399 -11.05 -2.23 -21.94
N PRO A 400 -12.13 -1.56 -22.38
CA PRO A 400 -12.64 -1.67 -23.74
C PRO A 400 -11.58 -1.30 -24.77
N ALA A 401 -11.50 -2.06 -25.87
CA ALA A 401 -10.61 -1.74 -27.00
C ALA A 401 -10.89 -0.36 -27.62
N THR A 402 -12.12 0.15 -27.49
CA THR A 402 -12.53 1.49 -27.92
C THR A 402 -12.08 2.61 -27.00
N SER A 403 -11.66 2.34 -25.76
CA SER A 403 -11.38 3.37 -24.76
C SER A 403 -10.34 4.44 -25.16
N PRO A 404 -9.34 4.20 -26.03
CA PRO A 404 -8.47 5.28 -26.55
C PRO A 404 -9.20 6.36 -27.35
N SER A 405 -10.42 6.12 -27.86
CA SER A 405 -11.20 7.15 -28.58
C SER A 405 -11.81 8.20 -27.65
N LEU A 406 -11.90 7.93 -26.34
CA LEU A 406 -12.50 8.83 -25.36
C LEU A 406 -11.89 10.25 -25.39
N ALA A 407 -12.77 11.25 -25.48
CA ALA A 407 -12.39 12.65 -25.35
C ALA A 407 -11.94 12.95 -23.91
N THR A 408 -10.90 13.77 -23.76
CA THR A 408 -10.38 14.21 -22.47
C THR A 408 -10.51 15.72 -22.31
N SER A 409 -10.81 16.19 -21.09
CA SER A 409 -10.93 17.61 -20.80
C SER A 409 -9.57 18.30 -20.93
N GLN A 410 -9.45 19.30 -21.82
CA GLN A 410 -8.23 20.10 -21.95
C GLN A 410 -8.18 21.25 -20.93
N SER A 411 -9.34 21.64 -20.38
CA SER A 411 -9.48 22.62 -19.30
C SER A 411 -9.03 22.05 -17.97
N TRP A 412 -8.43 22.90 -17.12
CA TRP A 412 -8.19 22.59 -15.72
C TRP A 412 -9.51 22.52 -14.95
N GLU A 413 -9.70 21.41 -14.24
CA GLU A 413 -10.81 21.16 -13.33
C GLU A 413 -10.27 21.03 -11.90
N THR A 414 -10.87 21.77 -10.96
CA THR A 414 -10.54 21.67 -9.52
C THR A 414 -11.33 20.52 -8.90
N ILE A 415 -10.66 19.64 -8.16
CA ILE A 415 -11.23 18.44 -7.57
C ILE A 415 -10.84 18.35 -6.10
N ASP A 416 -11.85 18.38 -5.23
CA ASP A 416 -11.66 18.08 -3.81
C ASP A 416 -11.88 16.59 -3.55
N VAL A 417 -10.97 16.01 -2.76
CA VAL A 417 -10.89 14.60 -2.42
C VAL A 417 -10.97 14.46 -0.90
N THR A 418 -12.12 13.98 -0.41
CA THR A 418 -12.35 13.71 1.02
C THR A 418 -11.41 12.62 1.53
N ILE A 419 -10.73 12.85 2.65
CA ILE A 419 -9.77 11.93 3.27
C ILE A 419 -10.31 11.40 4.61
N ALA A 420 -10.59 10.10 4.68
CA ALA A 420 -11.22 9.48 5.86
C ALA A 420 -10.23 9.15 7.01
N GLN A 421 -8.94 8.96 6.72
CA GLN A 421 -7.95 8.37 7.63
C GLN A 421 -6.54 8.94 7.40
N ALA A 422 -5.57 8.60 8.25
CA ALA A 422 -4.23 9.21 8.20
C ALA A 422 -3.35 8.75 7.01
N GLY A 423 -3.63 7.58 6.44
CA GLY A 423 -2.95 7.06 5.25
C GLY A 423 -3.74 5.96 4.58
N GLY A 424 -3.65 5.86 3.26
CA GLY A 424 -4.47 4.94 2.46
C GLY A 424 -4.54 5.38 1.01
N ARG A 425 -5.54 4.88 0.28
CA ARG A 425 -5.83 5.25 -1.10
C ARG A 425 -7.27 5.73 -1.21
N THR A 426 -7.59 6.52 -2.23
CA THR A 426 -8.97 6.97 -2.50
C THR A 426 -9.15 7.31 -3.97
N ALA A 427 -10.32 7.03 -4.53
CA ALA A 427 -10.64 7.41 -5.91
C ALA A 427 -10.67 8.95 -6.07
N ILE A 428 -10.03 9.46 -7.13
CA ILE A 428 -10.07 10.90 -7.52
C ILE A 428 -11.34 11.22 -8.34
N GLY A 429 -12.04 10.19 -8.83
CA GLY A 429 -13.23 10.35 -9.66
C GLY A 429 -12.98 10.78 -11.10
N ARG A 430 -11.72 10.77 -11.56
CA ARG A 430 -11.35 10.95 -12.97
C ARG A 430 -10.54 9.76 -13.49
N GLY A 431 -10.57 9.57 -14.81
CA GLY A 431 -9.90 8.47 -15.48
C GLY A 431 -8.70 8.92 -16.32
N ALA A 432 -7.67 8.08 -16.36
CA ALA A 432 -6.67 8.12 -17.43
C ALA A 432 -7.23 7.40 -18.67
N VAL A 433 -7.21 8.06 -19.82
CA VAL A 433 -7.51 7.44 -21.12
C VAL A 433 -6.22 6.80 -21.66
N PRO A 434 -6.22 5.57 -22.18
CA PRO A 434 -4.99 4.89 -22.58
C PRO A 434 -4.18 5.72 -23.59
N GLY A 435 -2.88 5.87 -23.31
CA GLY A 435 -1.91 6.60 -24.13
C GLY A 435 -2.08 8.13 -24.16
N LYS A 436 -3.01 8.71 -23.39
CA LYS A 436 -3.20 10.17 -23.28
C LYS A 436 -2.71 10.67 -21.92
N ALA A 437 -1.90 11.72 -21.93
CA ALA A 437 -1.42 12.33 -20.69
C ALA A 437 -2.54 13.04 -19.93
N VAL A 438 -2.67 12.66 -18.66
CA VAL A 438 -3.29 13.45 -17.60
C VAL A 438 -2.22 14.39 -17.03
N GLN A 439 -2.62 15.59 -16.62
CA GLN A 439 -1.80 16.48 -15.81
C GLN A 439 -2.48 16.77 -14.48
N VAL A 440 -1.72 16.72 -13.40
CA VAL A 440 -2.20 16.88 -12.01
C VAL A 440 -1.29 17.83 -11.24
N GLU A 441 -1.89 18.71 -10.45
CA GLU A 441 -1.19 19.58 -9.48
C GLU A 441 -1.91 19.58 -8.13
N ILE A 442 -1.14 19.76 -7.06
CA ILE A 442 -1.65 20.02 -5.72
C ILE A 442 -2.07 21.49 -5.63
N VAL A 443 -3.33 21.75 -5.28
CA VAL A 443 -3.82 23.08 -4.87
C VAL A 443 -3.74 23.22 -3.34
N ASN A 444 -4.16 22.18 -2.62
CA ASN A 444 -4.02 22.06 -1.17
C ASN A 444 -3.81 20.60 -0.75
N ALA A 445 -2.68 20.29 -0.10
CA ALA A 445 -2.38 18.94 0.39
C ALA A 445 -2.95 18.64 1.78
N ALA A 446 -3.49 19.62 2.51
CA ALA A 446 -3.99 19.48 3.88
C ALA A 446 -3.02 18.80 4.87
N GLY A 447 -1.70 18.96 4.64
CA GLY A 447 -0.63 18.34 5.42
C GLY A 447 -0.20 16.94 4.98
N ALA A 448 -0.88 16.33 4.01
CA ALA A 448 -0.59 14.97 3.53
C ALA A 448 0.55 14.91 2.52
N ASN A 449 1.31 13.81 2.55
CA ASN A 449 2.14 13.36 1.43
C ASN A 449 1.24 12.67 0.40
N LEU A 450 1.39 12.99 -0.89
CA LEU A 450 0.47 12.58 -1.97
C LEU A 450 1.20 11.94 -3.15
N ALA A 451 0.59 10.92 -3.76
CA ALA A 451 1.02 10.33 -5.04
C ALA A 451 -0.18 9.97 -5.92
N LEU A 452 -0.02 10.15 -7.23
CA LEU A 452 -1.00 9.75 -8.24
C LEU A 452 -0.74 8.31 -8.68
N ARG A 453 -1.78 7.48 -8.78
CA ARG A 453 -1.71 6.11 -9.29
C ARG A 453 -2.95 5.74 -10.11
N VAL A 454 -2.88 4.63 -10.84
CA VAL A 454 -4.07 3.97 -11.40
C VAL A 454 -4.57 2.90 -10.42
N GLY A 455 -5.89 2.85 -10.20
CA GLY A 455 -6.60 1.82 -9.44
C GLY A 455 -6.19 1.63 -7.97
N ASN A 456 -6.89 0.74 -7.27
CA ASN A 456 -6.45 0.16 -6.01
C ASN A 456 -6.83 -1.33 -5.97
N ILE A 457 -5.98 -2.18 -6.58
CA ILE A 457 -6.22 -3.63 -6.72
C ILE A 457 -5.06 -4.45 -6.12
N ARG A 458 -5.36 -5.68 -5.66
CA ARG A 458 -4.37 -6.60 -5.07
C ARG A 458 -3.76 -7.58 -6.06
N THR A 459 -4.54 -8.03 -7.04
CA THR A 459 -4.16 -9.09 -7.99
C THR A 459 -4.45 -8.70 -9.44
N ARG A 460 -3.67 -9.28 -10.35
CA ARG A 460 -3.75 -9.13 -11.82
C ARG A 460 -3.81 -10.51 -12.50
N GLY A 461 -3.84 -11.59 -11.71
CA GLY A 461 -3.40 -12.91 -12.14
C GLY A 461 -1.88 -12.97 -12.39
N ASN A 462 -1.40 -14.09 -12.92
CA ASN A 462 -0.01 -14.30 -13.32
C ASN A 462 0.03 -14.83 -14.77
N PRO A 463 0.63 -14.12 -15.75
CA PRO A 463 0.64 -14.56 -17.14
C PRO A 463 1.43 -15.85 -17.38
N LEU A 464 2.34 -16.23 -16.48
CA LEU A 464 3.12 -17.49 -16.58
C LEU A 464 2.31 -18.71 -16.13
N ALA A 465 1.25 -18.52 -15.34
CA ALA A 465 0.47 -19.60 -14.73
C ALA A 465 -0.56 -20.24 -15.67
N GLN A 466 -0.78 -19.65 -16.85
CA GLN A 466 -1.74 -20.12 -17.85
C GLN A 466 -1.13 -20.01 -19.25
N GLU A 467 -1.75 -20.67 -20.23
CA GLU A 467 -1.24 -20.67 -21.61
C GLU A 467 -1.63 -19.40 -22.39
N ASN A 468 -2.78 -18.81 -22.06
CA ASN A 468 -3.27 -17.57 -22.66
C ASN A 468 -2.82 -16.36 -21.82
N TYR A 469 -2.15 -15.38 -22.44
CA TYR A 469 -1.77 -14.13 -21.78
C TYR A 469 -2.93 -13.13 -21.87
N THR A 470 -3.96 -13.32 -21.04
CA THR A 470 -5.31 -12.75 -21.21
C THR A 470 -5.45 -11.23 -21.02
N ARG A 471 -4.47 -10.55 -20.42
CA ARG A 471 -4.52 -9.13 -20.04
C ARG A 471 -3.12 -8.55 -19.78
N PRO A 472 -2.95 -7.22 -19.62
CA PRO A 472 -1.67 -6.63 -19.24
C PRO A 472 -1.09 -7.16 -17.92
N ARG A 473 0.24 -7.27 -17.82
CA ARG A 473 0.90 -7.75 -16.58
C ARG A 473 0.77 -6.80 -15.39
N PHE A 474 0.75 -5.49 -15.62
CA PHE A 474 0.86 -4.47 -14.57
C PHE A 474 -0.02 -3.21 -14.81
N PRO A 475 -1.33 -3.34 -15.11
CA PRO A 475 -2.15 -2.24 -15.61
C PRO A 475 -2.34 -1.06 -14.63
N ASP A 476 -2.41 -1.36 -13.34
CA ASP A 476 -2.44 -0.40 -12.21
C ASP A 476 -1.05 -0.18 -11.59
N GLY A 477 0.00 -0.77 -12.18
CA GLY A 477 1.33 -0.91 -11.60
C GLY A 477 2.18 0.37 -11.60
N HIS A 478 1.54 1.52 -11.74
CA HIS A 478 2.14 2.85 -11.87
C HIS A 478 1.72 3.75 -10.73
N GLU A 479 2.70 4.45 -10.14
CA GLU A 479 2.50 5.39 -9.05
C GLU A 479 3.61 6.45 -9.07
N ALA A 480 3.26 7.72 -8.88
CA ALA A 480 4.19 8.84 -8.95
C ALA A 480 3.86 9.93 -7.94
N ALA A 481 4.86 10.36 -7.15
CA ALA A 481 4.70 11.42 -6.15
C ALA A 481 4.22 12.74 -6.77
N LEU A 482 3.30 13.41 -6.07
CA LEU A 482 2.86 14.76 -6.36
C LEU A 482 3.63 15.75 -5.49
N ALA A 483 4.12 16.84 -6.09
CA ALA A 483 4.89 17.87 -5.40
C ALA A 483 4.19 19.24 -5.48
N ALA A 484 4.20 19.98 -4.37
CA ALA A 484 3.61 21.32 -4.32
C ALA A 484 4.31 22.25 -5.34
N GLY A 485 3.52 23.04 -6.07
CA GLY A 485 4.02 23.95 -7.10
C GLY A 485 4.59 23.29 -8.36
N LYS A 486 4.33 21.99 -8.60
CA LYS A 486 4.79 21.29 -9.82
C LYS A 486 3.66 20.51 -10.50
N THR A 487 3.57 20.65 -11.82
CA THR A 487 2.70 19.84 -12.68
C THR A 487 3.30 18.45 -12.90
N LEU A 488 2.66 17.40 -12.38
CA LEU A 488 2.94 16.04 -12.83
C LEU A 488 2.28 15.83 -14.20
N THR A 489 3.01 15.29 -15.17
CA THR A 489 2.47 14.82 -16.46
C THR A 489 2.58 13.30 -16.49
N TYR A 490 1.46 12.62 -16.74
CA TYR A 490 1.30 11.20 -16.46
C TYR A 490 0.40 10.54 -17.52
N SER A 491 0.94 9.62 -18.32
CA SER A 491 0.28 8.90 -19.41
C SER A 491 0.52 7.41 -19.25
N THR A 492 -0.52 6.57 -19.17
CA THR A 492 -0.36 5.11 -19.08
C THR A 492 -0.86 4.40 -20.33
N ALA A 493 -0.13 3.38 -20.77
CA ALA A 493 -0.46 2.52 -21.90
C ALA A 493 -1.86 1.88 -21.85
N TRP A 494 -2.41 1.68 -20.66
CA TRP A 494 -3.64 0.93 -20.44
C TRP A 494 -4.79 1.74 -19.83
N GLY A 495 -4.57 3.00 -19.44
CA GLY A 495 -5.58 3.82 -18.78
C GLY A 495 -6.14 3.22 -17.49
N GLY A 496 -7.25 3.77 -17.01
CA GLY A 496 -7.97 3.28 -15.82
C GLY A 496 -8.28 4.37 -14.79
N PRO A 497 -9.05 4.05 -13.74
CA PRO A 497 -9.50 5.02 -12.74
C PRO A 497 -8.31 5.57 -11.95
N LEU A 498 -8.23 6.90 -11.80
CA LEU A 498 -7.18 7.54 -11.02
C LEU A 498 -7.48 7.47 -9.53
N PHE A 499 -6.47 7.08 -8.76
CA PHE A 499 -6.48 7.03 -7.30
C PHE A 499 -5.38 7.93 -6.73
N LEU A 500 -5.69 8.56 -5.61
CA LEU A 500 -4.74 9.29 -4.78
C LEU A 500 -4.23 8.33 -3.71
N ASN A 501 -2.93 8.03 -3.70
CA ASN A 501 -2.28 7.44 -2.53
C ASN A 501 -1.87 8.59 -1.59
N TYR A 502 -2.15 8.46 -0.29
CA TYR A 502 -1.90 9.51 0.69
C TYR A 502 -1.36 8.95 2.01
N GLY A 503 -0.55 9.77 2.71
CA GLY A 503 -0.03 9.47 4.04
C GLY A 503 0.20 10.74 4.85
N ASN A 504 0.29 10.61 6.18
CA ASN A 504 0.37 11.72 7.14
C ASN A 504 -0.79 12.73 7.06
N ALA A 505 -1.94 12.32 6.51
CA ALA A 505 -3.13 13.15 6.41
C ALA A 505 -3.84 13.30 7.76
N LYS A 506 -4.65 14.36 7.90
CA LYS A 506 -5.61 14.47 9.01
C LYS A 506 -6.91 13.75 8.63
N PRO A 507 -7.42 12.79 9.43
CA PRO A 507 -8.75 12.21 9.22
C PRO A 507 -9.84 13.29 9.17
N GLY A 508 -10.76 13.17 8.20
CA GLY A 508 -11.81 14.16 7.94
C GLY A 508 -11.33 15.43 7.22
N SER A 509 -10.09 15.46 6.71
CA SER A 509 -9.61 16.56 5.86
C SER A 509 -10.01 16.41 4.40
N VAL A 510 -9.74 17.46 3.63
CA VAL A 510 -10.00 17.53 2.19
C VAL A 510 -8.71 17.95 1.48
N VAL A 511 -8.27 17.15 0.52
CA VAL A 511 -7.18 17.48 -0.40
C VAL A 511 -7.79 18.09 -1.66
N THR A 512 -7.30 19.25 -2.10
CA THR A 512 -7.73 19.86 -3.36
C THR A 512 -6.63 19.71 -4.41
N LEU A 513 -6.98 19.13 -5.56
CA LEU A 513 -6.14 18.99 -6.74
C LEU A 513 -6.69 19.87 -7.86
N ARG A 514 -5.87 20.16 -8.88
CA ARG A 514 -6.36 20.52 -10.22
C ARG A 514 -5.89 19.49 -11.23
N VAL A 515 -6.77 19.12 -12.16
CA VAL A 515 -6.56 18.04 -13.13
C VAL A 515 -6.96 18.50 -14.54
N ARG A 516 -6.20 18.11 -15.55
CA ARG A 516 -6.60 18.17 -16.98
C ARG A 516 -6.08 16.95 -17.74
N GLY A 517 -6.50 16.76 -18.99
CA GLY A 517 -6.17 15.58 -19.80
C GLY A 517 -6.89 14.29 -19.37
N SER A 518 -7.81 14.38 -18.41
CA SER A 518 -8.57 13.24 -17.87
C SER A 518 -10.00 13.15 -18.43
N VAL A 519 -10.72 12.08 -18.07
CA VAL A 519 -12.12 11.84 -18.46
C VAL A 519 -13.02 11.60 -17.24
N LYS A 520 -14.29 12.04 -17.31
CA LYS A 520 -15.37 11.62 -16.38
C LYS A 520 -15.86 10.23 -16.77
N TYR A 521 -16.01 9.33 -15.81
CA TYR A 521 -16.49 7.97 -16.00
C TYR A 521 -17.62 7.64 -15.01
N ALA A 522 -18.00 6.35 -14.90
CA ALA A 522 -18.99 5.85 -13.94
C ALA A 522 -18.50 5.92 -12.48
N HIS A 523 -18.35 7.14 -11.95
CA HIS A 523 -17.90 7.44 -10.60
C HIS A 523 -19.01 8.10 -9.78
N PHE A 524 -19.22 7.66 -8.53
CA PHE A 524 -20.23 8.19 -7.62
C PHE A 524 -19.59 8.52 -6.26
N ASP A 525 -19.47 9.79 -5.86
CA ASP A 525 -18.89 10.18 -4.55
C ASP A 525 -19.93 10.60 -3.51
N PHE A 526 -20.44 9.63 -2.75
CA PHE A 526 -21.36 9.85 -1.64
C PHE A 526 -20.69 10.46 -0.39
N THR A 527 -19.37 10.69 -0.37
CA THR A 527 -18.74 11.47 0.72
C THR A 527 -18.98 12.97 0.58
N ARG A 528 -19.45 13.44 -0.59
CA ARG A 528 -19.73 14.85 -0.88
C ARG A 528 -21.22 15.21 -0.97
N ASN A 529 -22.13 14.24 -0.78
CA ASN A 529 -23.58 14.37 -1.01
C ASN A 529 -23.92 14.85 -2.45
N PRO A 530 -23.70 14.01 -3.46
CA PRO A 530 -23.72 14.40 -4.87
C PRO A 530 -25.15 14.73 -5.34
N GLY A 531 -25.28 15.77 -6.16
CA GLY A 531 -26.57 16.19 -6.71
C GLY A 531 -27.10 15.18 -7.74
N SER A 532 -28.41 15.20 -8.00
CA SER A 532 -29.03 14.27 -8.96
C SER A 532 -28.35 14.28 -10.34
N GLN A 533 -27.98 15.45 -10.86
CA GLN A 533 -27.26 15.58 -12.14
C GLN A 533 -25.93 14.80 -12.14
N GLU A 534 -25.14 14.87 -11.05
CA GLU A 534 -23.86 14.17 -10.96
C GLU A 534 -24.05 12.65 -10.94
N ILE A 535 -25.08 12.18 -10.22
CA ILE A 535 -25.50 10.78 -10.23
C ILE A 535 -25.94 10.36 -11.64
N ASP A 536 -26.69 11.21 -12.36
CA ASP A 536 -27.21 10.90 -13.70
C ASP A 536 -26.11 10.94 -14.78
N GLU A 537 -25.13 11.83 -14.68
CA GLU A 537 -23.90 11.80 -15.51
C GLU A 537 -23.13 10.47 -15.34
N ALA A 538 -23.00 9.99 -14.10
CA ALA A 538 -22.34 8.73 -13.78
C ALA A 538 -23.16 7.48 -14.19
N VAL A 539 -24.50 7.54 -14.09
CA VAL A 539 -25.43 6.53 -14.63
C VAL A 539 -25.28 6.41 -16.15
N LEU A 540 -25.27 7.53 -16.87
CA LEU A 540 -25.07 7.55 -18.32
C LEU A 540 -23.70 6.97 -18.70
N ALA A 541 -22.64 7.29 -17.95
CA ALA A 541 -21.32 6.68 -18.17
C ALA A 541 -21.33 5.15 -17.94
N LEU A 542 -22.03 4.65 -16.92
CA LEU A 542 -22.15 3.21 -16.67
C LEU A 542 -22.91 2.49 -17.80
N GLN A 543 -23.96 3.13 -18.32
CA GLN A 543 -24.73 2.63 -19.46
C GLN A 543 -23.87 2.52 -20.73
N ARG A 544 -23.15 3.59 -21.10
CA ARG A 544 -22.24 3.62 -22.27
C ARG A 544 -21.10 2.60 -22.17
N SER A 545 -20.57 2.37 -20.97
CA SER A 545 -19.50 1.38 -20.69
C SER A 545 -18.17 1.61 -21.43
N ASP A 546 -17.98 2.82 -21.94
CA ASP A 546 -16.83 3.26 -22.74
C ASP A 546 -15.49 3.27 -21.97
N PHE A 547 -15.54 3.53 -20.66
CA PHE A 547 -14.37 3.57 -19.78
C PHE A 547 -14.03 2.25 -19.06
N GLY A 548 -14.81 1.18 -19.20
CA GLY A 548 -14.48 -0.14 -18.63
C GLY A 548 -14.59 -0.31 -17.11
N TRP A 549 -14.37 0.74 -16.31
CA TRP A 549 -14.44 0.70 -14.84
C TRP A 549 -15.59 1.53 -14.27
N GLN A 550 -16.14 1.03 -13.16
CA GLN A 550 -17.10 1.70 -12.29
C GLN A 550 -16.45 1.86 -10.91
N THR A 551 -16.58 3.03 -10.29
CA THR A 551 -16.20 3.24 -8.89
C THR A 551 -17.29 3.94 -8.10
N SER A 552 -17.45 3.56 -6.84
CA SER A 552 -18.33 4.25 -5.89
C SER A 552 -17.53 4.57 -4.65
N LYS A 553 -17.62 5.80 -4.15
CA LYS A 553 -17.00 6.25 -2.91
C LYS A 553 -18.10 6.55 -1.90
N MET A 554 -18.02 5.93 -0.74
CA MET A 554 -18.96 6.04 0.37
C MET A 554 -18.20 6.47 1.64
N VAL A 555 -18.93 6.97 2.63
CA VAL A 555 -18.37 7.06 3.99
C VAL A 555 -18.07 5.64 4.46
N GLY A 556 -16.83 5.38 4.93
CA GLY A 556 -16.39 4.06 5.39
C GLY A 556 -16.04 3.02 4.29
N GLY A 557 -16.18 3.33 3.00
CA GLY A 557 -15.86 2.34 1.97
C GLY A 557 -15.78 2.84 0.54
N GLU A 558 -15.08 2.09 -0.31
CA GLU A 558 -14.93 2.39 -1.73
C GLU A 558 -15.00 1.12 -2.59
N VAL A 559 -15.73 1.19 -3.70
CA VAL A 559 -15.88 0.11 -4.68
C VAL A 559 -15.09 0.47 -5.94
N GLN A 560 -14.33 -0.48 -6.48
CA GLN A 560 -13.81 -0.47 -7.84
C GLN A 560 -14.16 -1.78 -8.53
N GLN A 561 -14.88 -1.75 -9.65
CA GLN A 561 -15.23 -2.98 -10.39
C GLN A 561 -15.27 -2.73 -11.90
N THR A 562 -15.07 -3.77 -12.70
CA THR A 562 -15.29 -3.63 -14.15
C THR A 562 -16.78 -3.45 -14.42
N ILE A 563 -17.10 -2.71 -15.48
CA ILE A 563 -18.49 -2.47 -15.88
C ILE A 563 -19.17 -3.78 -16.32
N GLY A 564 -18.40 -4.78 -16.77
CA GLY A 564 -18.90 -6.14 -17.01
C GLY A 564 -19.44 -6.79 -15.73
N PHE A 565 -18.66 -6.75 -14.64
CA PHE A 565 -19.10 -7.26 -13.34
C PHE A 565 -20.20 -6.41 -12.70
N ALA A 566 -20.19 -5.09 -12.85
CA ALA A 566 -21.31 -4.25 -12.42
C ALA A 566 -22.60 -4.60 -13.18
N LYS A 567 -22.55 -4.74 -14.51
CA LYS A 567 -23.73 -5.08 -15.33
C LYS A 567 -24.29 -6.47 -15.03
N SER A 568 -23.45 -7.47 -14.69
CA SER A 568 -23.94 -8.81 -14.38
C SER A 568 -24.77 -8.89 -13.08
N VAL A 569 -24.60 -7.95 -12.14
CA VAL A 569 -25.40 -7.85 -10.91
C VAL A 569 -26.47 -6.76 -10.94
N ILE A 570 -26.38 -5.78 -11.84
CA ILE A 570 -27.49 -4.86 -12.16
C ILE A 570 -28.66 -5.64 -12.77
N GLY A 571 -28.39 -6.50 -13.75
CA GLY A 571 -29.42 -7.24 -14.49
C GLY A 571 -30.44 -6.30 -15.13
N ASN A 572 -31.72 -6.50 -14.81
CA ASN A 572 -32.84 -5.70 -15.34
C ASN A 572 -33.10 -4.38 -14.57
N GLN A 573 -32.29 -4.06 -13.56
CA GLN A 573 -32.50 -2.87 -12.71
C GLN A 573 -31.86 -1.62 -13.34
N SER A 574 -32.26 -0.43 -12.87
CA SER A 574 -31.57 0.79 -13.29
C SER A 574 -30.20 0.88 -12.61
N PRO A 575 -29.16 1.41 -13.29
CA PRO A 575 -27.88 1.75 -12.68
C PRO A 575 -28.01 2.63 -11.43
N ARG A 576 -29.00 3.54 -11.40
CA ARG A 576 -29.26 4.42 -10.26
C ARG A 576 -29.72 3.63 -9.04
N ALA A 577 -30.70 2.73 -9.20
CA ALA A 577 -31.19 1.89 -8.11
C ALA A 577 -30.11 0.93 -7.59
N TYR A 578 -29.31 0.37 -8.50
CA TYR A 578 -28.16 -0.46 -8.13
C TYR A 578 -27.15 0.28 -7.23
N VAL A 579 -26.73 1.49 -7.61
CA VAL A 579 -25.70 2.21 -6.84
C VAL A 579 -26.27 2.87 -5.57
N VAL A 580 -27.43 3.52 -5.66
CA VAL A 580 -28.03 4.26 -4.54
C VAL A 580 -28.70 3.31 -3.55
N ASP A 581 -29.64 2.48 -4.01
CA ASP A 581 -30.48 1.69 -3.11
C ASP A 581 -29.76 0.42 -2.65
N ARG A 582 -29.00 -0.24 -3.54
CA ARG A 582 -28.35 -1.54 -3.24
C ARG A 582 -26.93 -1.38 -2.71
N LEU A 583 -26.01 -0.77 -3.46
CA LEU A 583 -24.63 -0.61 -2.99
C LEU A 583 -24.57 0.29 -1.74
N LYS A 584 -25.02 1.55 -1.84
CA LYS A 584 -25.03 2.45 -0.68
C LYS A 584 -26.06 1.99 0.37
N GLY A 585 -27.34 1.87 -0.01
CA GLY A 585 -28.44 1.63 0.93
C GLY A 585 -28.47 0.26 1.62
N MET A 586 -28.19 -0.84 0.90
CA MET A 586 -28.27 -2.21 1.46
C MET A 586 -26.93 -2.77 1.97
N ILE A 587 -25.77 -2.25 1.54
CA ILE A 587 -24.46 -2.71 2.04
C ILE A 587 -23.90 -1.74 3.09
N PHE A 588 -23.52 -0.52 2.69
CA PHE A 588 -22.80 0.41 3.57
C PHE A 588 -23.70 1.03 4.63
N ASP A 589 -24.83 1.63 4.24
CA ASP A 589 -25.77 2.27 5.16
C ASP A 589 -26.35 1.27 6.18
N SER A 590 -26.56 0.02 5.76
CA SER A 590 -26.94 -1.10 6.64
C SER A 590 -25.92 -1.34 7.75
N ASN A 591 -24.65 -1.50 7.38
CA ASN A 591 -23.58 -1.73 8.34
C ASN A 591 -23.41 -0.53 9.28
N HIS A 592 -23.45 0.70 8.73
CA HIS A 592 -23.21 1.90 9.51
C HIS A 592 -24.33 2.19 10.53
N LEU A 593 -25.58 1.80 10.24
CA LEU A 593 -26.68 1.82 11.21
C LEU A 593 -26.51 0.74 12.28
N ALA A 594 -26.16 -0.50 11.89
CA ALA A 594 -25.93 -1.59 12.85
C ALA A 594 -24.73 -1.37 13.77
N ASN A 595 -23.75 -0.56 13.35
CA ASN A 595 -22.63 -0.08 14.18
C ASN A 595 -22.90 1.28 14.85
N GLY A 596 -24.01 1.95 14.53
CA GLY A 596 -24.45 3.19 15.15
C GLY A 596 -23.52 4.38 14.92
N TYR A 597 -22.94 4.54 13.73
CA TYR A 597 -22.12 5.72 13.42
C TYR A 597 -22.98 6.99 13.27
N ASN A 598 -22.37 8.17 13.47
CA ASN A 598 -23.04 9.47 13.36
C ASN A 598 -23.21 9.99 11.92
N ASN A 599 -22.64 9.33 10.92
CA ASN A 599 -22.91 9.62 9.51
C ASN A 599 -24.30 9.10 9.04
N MET A 600 -25.02 8.40 9.92
CA MET A 600 -26.37 7.88 9.68
C MET A 600 -27.38 8.56 10.60
N PRO A 601 -28.62 8.81 10.15
CA PRO A 601 -29.65 9.41 10.98
C PRO A 601 -30.03 8.49 12.15
N SER A 602 -30.03 9.04 13.36
CA SER A 602 -30.58 8.36 14.55
C SER A 602 -32.12 8.31 14.46
N SER A 603 -32.71 7.20 14.92
CA SER A 603 -34.16 7.14 15.15
C SER A 603 -34.57 7.99 16.37
N GLY A 604 -35.88 8.20 16.53
CA GLY A 604 -36.42 8.79 17.76
C GLY A 604 -36.11 7.93 19.00
N ASN A 605 -36.14 6.60 18.87
CA ASN A 605 -35.87 5.66 19.95
C ASN A 605 -34.40 5.72 20.41
N VAL A 606 -33.45 5.78 19.46
CA VAL A 606 -32.03 6.04 19.73
C VAL A 606 -31.85 7.39 20.42
N SER A 607 -32.42 8.46 19.86
CA SER A 607 -32.25 9.83 20.37
C SER A 607 -32.77 9.99 21.80
N ASN A 608 -33.97 9.49 22.08
CA ASN A 608 -34.58 9.50 23.41
C ASN A 608 -33.77 8.66 24.42
N LEU A 609 -33.25 7.50 24.00
CA LEU A 609 -32.45 6.65 24.88
C LEU A 609 -31.08 7.25 25.19
N CYS A 610 -30.42 7.86 24.22
CA CYS A 610 -29.15 8.56 24.43
C CYS A 610 -29.30 9.71 25.44
N ALA A 611 -30.37 10.51 25.33
CA ALA A 611 -30.71 11.53 26.32
C ALA A 611 -30.98 10.92 27.70
N THR A 612 -31.75 9.82 27.76
CA THR A 612 -32.07 9.10 29.02
C THR A 612 -30.84 8.50 29.70
N LEU A 613 -29.83 8.08 28.94
CA LEU A 613 -28.59 7.50 29.45
C LEU A 613 -27.48 8.54 29.69
N GLY A 614 -27.63 9.79 29.23
CA GLY A 614 -26.58 10.81 29.26
C GLY A 614 -25.42 10.53 28.30
N TRP A 615 -25.67 9.82 27.19
CA TRP A 615 -24.64 9.37 26.26
C TRP A 615 -24.44 10.33 25.08
N ASP A 616 -23.18 10.65 24.76
CA ASP A 616 -22.85 11.33 23.50
C ASP A 616 -22.99 10.37 22.31
N CYS A 617 -24.15 10.42 21.67
CA CYS A 617 -24.48 9.60 20.52
C CYS A 617 -24.26 10.29 19.17
N THR A 618 -23.82 11.55 19.12
CA THR A 618 -23.71 12.33 17.87
C THR A 618 -22.34 12.95 17.63
N GLY A 619 -21.55 13.19 18.68
CA GLY A 619 -20.23 13.81 18.60
C GLY A 619 -19.16 12.96 17.91
N PRO A 620 -17.92 13.49 17.76
CA PRO A 620 -16.88 12.88 16.94
C PRO A 620 -16.44 11.46 17.35
N LEU A 621 -16.68 11.05 18.61
CA LEU A 621 -16.44 9.68 19.09
C LEU A 621 -17.30 8.63 18.36
N GLN A 622 -18.36 9.06 17.68
CA GLN A 622 -19.28 8.21 16.92
C GLN A 622 -18.99 8.23 15.42
N GLY A 623 -17.83 8.75 15.00
CA GLY A 623 -17.39 8.78 13.61
C GLY A 623 -17.32 7.40 12.95
N ALA A 624 -17.52 7.39 11.64
CA ALA A 624 -17.36 6.22 10.78
C ALA A 624 -15.90 5.70 10.78
N PRO A 625 -15.67 4.43 10.38
CA PRO A 625 -14.35 3.81 10.41
C PRO A 625 -13.50 4.24 9.19
N GLY A 626 -12.29 3.68 9.10
CA GLY A 626 -11.48 3.77 7.89
C GLY A 626 -12.15 3.13 6.67
N VAL A 627 -11.60 3.40 5.48
CA VAL A 627 -12.15 2.93 4.20
C VAL A 627 -11.92 1.43 4.04
N GLN A 628 -12.99 0.64 3.95
CA GLN A 628 -12.93 -0.69 3.35
C GLN A 628 -13.04 -0.58 1.82
N HIS A 629 -11.97 -0.92 1.12
CA HIS A 629 -12.01 -1.03 -0.34
C HIS A 629 -12.60 -2.38 -0.79
N PHE A 630 -13.22 -2.39 -1.97
CA PHE A 630 -13.77 -3.57 -2.61
C PHE A 630 -13.41 -3.63 -4.09
N VAL A 631 -13.03 -4.81 -4.59
CA VAL A 631 -12.65 -5.03 -6.00
C VAL A 631 -13.51 -6.11 -6.66
N GLY A 632 -14.35 -5.72 -7.62
CA GLY A 632 -15.09 -6.64 -8.48
C GLY A 632 -14.38 -6.85 -9.82
N TRP A 633 -13.43 -7.79 -9.86
CA TRP A 633 -12.68 -8.14 -11.07
C TRP A 633 -12.02 -9.52 -10.97
N LEU A 634 -11.03 -9.65 -10.09
CA LEU A 634 -10.25 -10.85 -9.85
C LEU A 634 -10.07 -11.01 -8.34
N ALA A 635 -10.34 -12.19 -7.81
CA ALA A 635 -10.04 -12.51 -6.42
C ALA A 635 -8.56 -12.90 -6.26
N ALA A 636 -7.91 -12.46 -5.18
CA ALA A 636 -6.58 -12.89 -4.77
C ALA A 636 -6.57 -14.34 -4.26
N CYS A 637 -7.73 -14.84 -3.81
CA CYS A 637 -7.96 -16.23 -3.42
C CYS A 637 -9.44 -16.61 -3.62
N GLY A 638 -9.72 -17.88 -3.92
CA GLY A 638 -11.10 -18.39 -4.02
C GLY A 638 -11.98 -17.64 -5.03
N PHE A 639 -13.24 -17.40 -4.64
CA PHE A 639 -14.23 -16.63 -5.42
C PHE A 639 -14.40 -15.19 -4.88
N LEU A 640 -14.36 -15.06 -3.56
CA LEU A 640 -14.16 -13.82 -2.79
C LEU A 640 -12.95 -14.05 -1.88
N CYS A 641 -12.13 -13.03 -1.65
CA CYS A 641 -10.96 -13.07 -0.78
C CYS A 641 -10.91 -11.86 0.16
N SER A 642 -10.87 -12.14 1.46
CA SER A 642 -10.81 -11.10 2.49
C SER A 642 -9.50 -10.32 2.50
N GLY A 643 -9.56 -9.12 3.07
CA GLY A 643 -8.48 -8.13 3.09
C GLY A 643 -9.00 -6.71 2.86
N ASN A 644 -8.10 -5.77 2.60
CA ASN A 644 -8.45 -4.40 2.20
C ASN A 644 -7.54 -3.94 1.03
N PRO A 645 -8.03 -3.91 -0.23
CA PRO A 645 -9.37 -4.29 -0.66
C PRO A 645 -9.77 -5.73 -0.34
N SER A 646 -11.05 -5.96 -0.07
CA SER A 646 -11.66 -7.29 -0.23
C SER A 646 -11.96 -7.47 -1.73
N ASP A 647 -11.62 -8.60 -2.33
CA ASP A 647 -11.66 -8.76 -3.79
C ASP A 647 -12.37 -10.03 -4.25
N GLY A 648 -12.92 -10.00 -5.47
CA GLY A 648 -13.83 -11.03 -5.95
C GLY A 648 -13.84 -11.17 -7.47
N ALA A 649 -14.05 -12.40 -7.93
CA ALA A 649 -14.34 -12.73 -9.33
C ALA A 649 -15.85 -12.53 -9.65
N ALA A 650 -16.42 -11.43 -9.14
CA ALA A 650 -17.86 -11.17 -9.09
C ALA A 650 -18.16 -9.66 -9.02
N GLY A 651 -19.36 -9.26 -9.41
CA GLY A 651 -19.89 -7.91 -9.16
C GLY A 651 -20.30 -7.72 -7.69
N LEU A 652 -20.18 -6.49 -7.19
CA LEU A 652 -20.64 -6.16 -5.85
C LEU A 652 -22.16 -6.07 -5.80
N GLN A 653 -22.78 -6.75 -4.83
CA GLN A 653 -24.23 -6.74 -4.67
C GLN A 653 -24.65 -6.98 -3.21
N ALA A 654 -25.87 -6.55 -2.87
CA ALA A 654 -26.47 -6.80 -1.57
C ALA A 654 -26.69 -8.31 -1.36
N GLY A 655 -25.78 -8.96 -0.63
CA GLY A 655 -25.78 -10.40 -0.41
C GLY A 655 -24.72 -10.83 0.63
N TRP A 656 -24.87 -12.05 1.16
CA TRP A 656 -24.14 -12.53 2.35
C TRP A 656 -22.63 -12.27 2.32
N GLY A 657 -21.94 -12.64 1.23
CA GLY A 657 -20.49 -12.49 1.11
C GLY A 657 -20.03 -11.03 1.28
N TRP A 658 -20.64 -10.08 0.58
CA TRP A 658 -20.19 -8.69 0.64
C TRP A 658 -20.49 -7.99 1.98
N TRP A 659 -21.56 -8.38 2.71
CA TRP A 659 -21.74 -7.90 4.09
C TRP A 659 -20.80 -8.57 5.10
N HIS A 660 -20.49 -9.87 4.91
CA HIS A 660 -19.54 -10.63 5.72
C HIS A 660 -18.13 -10.02 5.65
N GLU A 661 -17.70 -9.69 4.43
CA GLU A 661 -16.44 -9.01 4.13
C GLU A 661 -16.39 -7.59 4.76
N LEU A 662 -17.46 -6.79 4.60
CA LEU A 662 -17.55 -5.48 5.28
C LEU A 662 -17.56 -5.64 6.81
N GLY A 663 -18.16 -6.72 7.32
CA GLY A 663 -18.20 -7.06 8.73
C GLY A 663 -16.82 -7.26 9.34
N HIS A 664 -15.86 -7.85 8.63
CA HIS A 664 -14.48 -8.03 9.16
C HIS A 664 -13.79 -6.69 9.44
N ASN A 665 -14.05 -5.65 8.63
CA ASN A 665 -13.48 -4.31 8.81
C ASN A 665 -14.11 -3.56 9.99
N THR A 666 -15.39 -3.85 10.28
CA THR A 666 -16.28 -2.99 11.08
C THR A 666 -16.82 -3.65 12.36
N VAL A 667 -16.29 -4.83 12.72
CA VAL A 667 -16.74 -5.59 13.89
C VAL A 667 -16.30 -4.95 15.21
N MET A 668 -17.25 -4.74 16.13
CA MET A 668 -17.03 -4.17 17.45
C MET A 668 -16.65 -5.25 18.49
N ARG A 669 -15.98 -4.88 19.59
CA ARG A 669 -15.53 -5.85 20.63
C ARG A 669 -16.70 -6.58 21.28
N HIS A 670 -17.84 -5.94 21.48
CA HIS A 670 -19.05 -6.56 22.05
C HIS A 670 -19.62 -7.70 21.19
N MET A 671 -19.18 -7.85 19.93
CA MET A 671 -19.55 -8.94 19.03
C MET A 671 -18.60 -10.15 19.13
N THR A 672 -17.42 -9.98 19.73
CA THR A 672 -16.32 -10.97 19.70
C THR A 672 -16.26 -11.78 21.00
N LEU A 673 -17.12 -12.79 21.11
CA LEU A 673 -17.34 -13.56 22.35
C LEU A 673 -16.48 -14.84 22.37
N LEU A 674 -15.17 -14.70 22.55
CA LEU A 674 -14.21 -15.81 22.59
C LEU A 674 -14.19 -16.55 23.93
N THR A 675 -13.80 -17.83 23.91
CA THR A 675 -13.42 -18.62 25.08
C THR A 675 -12.00 -19.15 24.96
N GLU A 676 -11.50 -19.78 26.02
CA GLU A 676 -10.30 -20.61 25.95
C GLU A 676 -10.43 -21.73 24.90
N ASN A 677 -9.27 -22.24 24.45
CA ASN A 677 -9.13 -23.39 23.55
C ASN A 677 -9.87 -23.31 22.20
N GLY A 678 -10.12 -22.11 21.69
CA GLY A 678 -10.68 -21.87 20.35
C GLY A 678 -12.18 -22.12 20.22
N GLY A 679 -12.89 -22.09 21.34
CA GLY A 679 -14.34 -21.89 21.36
C GLY A 679 -14.74 -20.42 21.19
N GLY A 680 -16.05 -20.19 21.19
CA GLY A 680 -16.63 -18.85 21.13
C GLY A 680 -16.86 -18.28 19.72
N CYS A 681 -17.48 -17.10 19.70
CA CYS A 681 -17.83 -16.35 18.51
C CYS A 681 -16.64 -15.50 18.05
N GLY A 682 -15.69 -16.15 17.36
CA GLY A 682 -14.51 -15.52 16.73
C GLY A 682 -14.79 -14.94 15.34
N THR A 683 -13.73 -14.77 14.53
CA THR A 683 -13.69 -14.01 13.26
C THR A 683 -14.76 -14.34 12.23
N GLU A 684 -15.21 -15.59 12.14
CA GLU A 684 -16.24 -16.07 11.20
C GLU A 684 -17.66 -16.09 11.80
N CYS A 685 -17.77 -15.73 13.07
CA CYS A 685 -19.02 -15.65 13.81
C CYS A 685 -19.41 -14.19 14.07
N ASN A 686 -18.45 -13.36 14.51
CA ASN A 686 -18.66 -12.00 14.96
C ASN A 686 -19.01 -11.03 13.81
N ASN A 687 -18.26 -11.07 12.69
CA ASN A 687 -18.52 -10.27 11.50
C ASN A 687 -19.92 -10.53 10.92
N ASN A 688 -20.37 -11.77 11.00
CA ASN A 688 -21.65 -12.21 10.49
C ASN A 688 -22.84 -11.70 11.31
N ILE A 689 -22.64 -11.15 12.53
CA ILE A 689 -23.69 -10.40 13.24
C ILE A 689 -24.09 -9.16 12.42
N LEU A 690 -23.11 -8.46 11.82
CA LEU A 690 -23.34 -7.33 10.92
C LEU A 690 -23.92 -7.77 9.57
N ALA A 691 -23.56 -8.95 9.06
CA ALA A 691 -24.20 -9.54 7.88
C ALA A 691 -25.67 -9.89 8.14
N ASN A 692 -25.99 -10.46 9.30
CA ASN A 692 -27.36 -10.74 9.75
C ASN A 692 -28.17 -9.45 9.97
N ALA A 693 -27.57 -8.39 10.53
CA ALA A 693 -28.22 -7.09 10.67
C ALA A 693 -28.50 -6.43 9.31
N SER A 694 -27.57 -6.55 8.36
CA SER A 694 -27.73 -6.02 6.99
C SER A 694 -28.80 -6.79 6.21
N ALA A 695 -28.86 -8.12 6.37
CA ALA A 695 -29.92 -8.96 5.83
C ALA A 695 -31.31 -8.57 6.38
N LEU A 696 -31.41 -8.35 7.70
CA LEU A 696 -32.64 -7.91 8.36
C LEU A 696 -33.08 -6.51 7.88
N ARG A 697 -32.13 -5.60 7.60
CA ARG A 697 -32.44 -4.29 7.00
C ARG A 697 -32.93 -4.41 5.56
N GLN A 698 -32.26 -5.20 4.73
CA GLN A 698 -32.66 -5.42 3.33
C GLN A 698 -34.10 -5.96 3.25
N TYR A 699 -34.43 -6.96 4.07
CA TYR A 699 -35.80 -7.48 4.18
C TYR A 699 -36.79 -6.37 4.53
N ALA A 700 -36.47 -5.51 5.50
CA ALA A 700 -37.35 -4.42 5.91
C ALA A 700 -37.58 -3.39 4.78
N ILE A 701 -36.52 -2.90 4.12
CA ILE A 701 -36.66 -1.87 3.07
C ILE A 701 -37.18 -2.41 1.73
N THR A 702 -37.17 -3.74 1.53
CA THR A 702 -37.78 -4.40 0.35
C THR A 702 -39.18 -4.96 0.64
N ASN A 703 -39.78 -4.64 1.80
CA ASN A 703 -41.07 -5.16 2.25
C ASN A 703 -41.14 -6.72 2.21
N GLY A 704 -40.01 -7.37 2.47
CA GLY A 704 -39.86 -8.83 2.47
C GLY A 704 -39.70 -9.49 1.10
N ALA A 705 -39.59 -8.72 0.02
CA ALA A 705 -39.36 -9.26 -1.33
C ALA A 705 -37.97 -9.91 -1.48
N GLU A 706 -36.96 -9.42 -0.75
CA GLU A 706 -35.61 -9.98 -0.76
C GLU A 706 -35.21 -10.59 0.60
N ASN A 707 -34.28 -11.55 0.55
CA ASN A 707 -33.57 -12.08 1.72
C ASN A 707 -34.48 -12.65 2.82
N ASN A 708 -35.21 -13.71 2.46
CA ASN A 708 -36.18 -14.39 3.34
C ASN A 708 -35.66 -15.72 3.93
N SER A 709 -34.36 -16.02 3.80
CA SER A 709 -33.79 -17.31 4.22
C SER A 709 -33.66 -17.43 5.75
N GLY A 710 -34.05 -18.59 6.28
CA GLY A 710 -34.21 -18.80 7.73
C GLY A 710 -33.00 -19.40 8.46
N ASP A 711 -31.91 -19.66 7.77
CA ASP A 711 -30.82 -20.56 8.18
C ASP A 711 -29.67 -19.87 8.93
N ARG A 712 -29.55 -18.55 8.84
CA ARG A 712 -28.35 -17.79 9.27
C ARG A 712 -28.31 -17.35 10.74
N ILE A 713 -29.40 -17.52 11.49
CA ILE A 713 -29.45 -17.26 12.95
C ILE A 713 -30.23 -18.39 13.61
N ASP A 714 -29.55 -19.24 14.38
CA ASP A 714 -30.14 -20.44 14.96
C ASP A 714 -30.57 -20.23 16.43
N HIS A 715 -31.69 -19.52 16.59
CA HIS A 715 -32.38 -19.38 17.87
C HIS A 715 -32.90 -20.72 18.42
N LYS A 716 -33.08 -21.74 17.55
CA LYS A 716 -33.61 -23.04 17.95
C LYS A 716 -32.56 -23.84 18.71
N LYS A 717 -31.33 -23.96 18.18
CA LYS A 717 -30.21 -24.62 18.86
C LYS A 717 -29.90 -23.97 20.20
N LEU A 718 -29.80 -22.63 20.24
CA LEU A 718 -29.62 -21.87 21.48
C LEU A 718 -30.69 -22.22 22.53
N TYR A 719 -31.97 -22.29 22.15
CA TYR A 719 -33.03 -22.69 23.08
C TYR A 719 -32.96 -24.18 23.48
N GLN A 720 -32.63 -25.08 22.55
CA GLN A 720 -32.44 -26.50 22.83
C GLN A 720 -31.29 -26.75 23.81
N ASP A 721 -30.20 -26.00 23.72
CA ASP A 721 -29.07 -26.10 24.66
C ASP A 721 -29.44 -25.60 26.07
N ILE A 722 -30.22 -24.50 26.16
CA ILE A 722 -30.77 -24.00 27.43
C ILE A 722 -31.69 -25.04 28.08
N LEU A 723 -32.55 -25.70 27.30
CA LEU A 723 -33.40 -26.79 27.80
C LEU A 723 -32.57 -28.01 28.22
N ALA A 724 -31.58 -28.42 27.43
CA ALA A 724 -30.71 -29.54 27.74
C ALA A 724 -29.88 -29.32 29.02
N ALA A 725 -29.39 -28.09 29.24
CA ALA A 725 -28.70 -27.71 30.47
C ALA A 725 -29.65 -27.76 31.67
N ARG A 726 -30.84 -27.16 31.58
CA ARG A 726 -31.88 -27.21 32.63
C ARG A 726 -32.31 -28.64 32.97
N ALA A 727 -32.40 -29.52 31.97
CA ALA A 727 -32.77 -30.92 32.14
C ALA A 727 -31.74 -31.75 32.95
N THR A 728 -30.53 -31.24 33.20
CA THR A 728 -29.54 -31.90 34.09
C THR A 728 -29.88 -31.81 35.58
N GLY A 729 -30.85 -30.97 35.97
CA GLY A 729 -31.17 -30.70 37.38
C GLY A 729 -30.13 -29.83 38.12
N LYS A 730 -29.06 -29.39 37.45
CA LYS A 730 -28.07 -28.47 38.00
C LYS A 730 -28.68 -27.09 38.27
N THR A 731 -28.14 -26.37 39.24
CA THR A 731 -28.55 -25.00 39.62
C THR A 731 -27.32 -24.09 39.77
N GLY A 732 -27.55 -22.77 39.81
CA GLY A 732 -26.50 -21.76 39.99
C GLY A 732 -25.32 -21.90 39.00
N ASP A 733 -24.12 -21.69 39.51
CA ASP A 733 -22.86 -21.74 38.74
C ASP A 733 -22.65 -23.09 38.03
N ALA A 734 -23.14 -24.20 38.61
CA ALA A 734 -23.06 -25.53 37.99
C ALA A 734 -23.96 -25.65 36.74
N LEU A 735 -25.12 -24.98 36.72
CA LEU A 735 -25.98 -24.89 35.54
C LEU A 735 -25.35 -23.96 34.47
N GLN A 736 -24.77 -22.84 34.91
CA GLN A 736 -24.06 -21.92 34.02
C GLN A 736 -22.88 -22.63 33.32
N ALA A 737 -22.06 -23.38 34.07
CA ALA A 737 -20.92 -24.12 33.52
C ALA A 737 -21.35 -25.25 32.57
N ASP A 738 -22.47 -25.92 32.83
CA ASP A 738 -23.04 -26.93 31.92
C ASP A 738 -23.48 -26.30 30.59
N MET A 739 -24.20 -25.17 30.65
CA MET A 739 -24.58 -24.40 29.46
C MET A 739 -23.36 -23.84 28.70
N PHE A 740 -22.34 -23.33 29.42
CA PHE A 740 -21.09 -22.86 28.83
C PHE A 740 -20.41 -23.96 28.01
N THR A 741 -20.35 -25.17 28.58
CA THR A 741 -19.79 -26.35 27.94
C THR A 741 -20.54 -26.69 26.65
N ARG A 742 -21.89 -26.76 26.71
CA ARG A 742 -22.77 -27.10 25.57
C ARG A 742 -22.80 -26.09 24.44
N PHE A 743 -22.44 -24.83 24.69
CA PHE A 743 -22.72 -23.75 23.74
C PHE A 743 -21.47 -23.01 23.27
N TRP A 744 -20.53 -22.68 24.18
CA TRP A 744 -19.38 -21.85 23.84
C TRP A 744 -18.11 -22.63 23.52
N THR A 745 -17.93 -23.85 24.04
CA THR A 745 -16.69 -24.61 23.82
C THR A 745 -16.53 -25.10 22.37
N LYS A 746 -15.28 -25.33 21.95
CA LYS A 746 -14.92 -25.74 20.59
C LYS A 746 -15.63 -27.02 20.11
N GLU A 747 -15.94 -27.94 21.02
CA GLU A 747 -16.56 -29.25 20.73
C GLU A 747 -18.05 -29.11 20.32
N TYR A 748 -18.77 -28.16 20.93
CA TYR A 748 -20.22 -28.02 20.76
C TYR A 748 -20.66 -26.73 20.02
N LYS A 749 -19.71 -25.87 19.62
CA LYS A 749 -20.01 -24.54 19.05
C LYS A 749 -20.85 -24.62 17.78
N SER A 750 -21.79 -23.68 17.65
CA SER A 750 -22.50 -23.38 16.40
C SER A 750 -22.51 -21.88 16.18
N ASP A 751 -21.77 -21.40 15.19
CA ASP A 751 -21.60 -19.97 14.92
C ASP A 751 -22.94 -19.29 14.58
N ASN A 752 -23.83 -19.99 13.86
CA ASN A 752 -25.19 -19.49 13.59
C ASN A 752 -26.03 -19.37 14.88
N ALA A 753 -25.82 -20.26 15.87
CA ALA A 753 -26.52 -20.19 17.15
C ALA A 753 -25.92 -19.11 18.07
N MET A 754 -24.59 -18.95 18.09
CA MET A 754 -23.91 -17.92 18.89
C MET A 754 -24.37 -16.50 18.54
N ARG A 755 -24.53 -16.20 17.25
CA ARG A 755 -25.07 -14.90 16.78
C ARG A 755 -26.47 -14.61 17.34
N ALA A 756 -27.25 -15.64 17.64
CA ALA A 756 -28.61 -15.50 18.16
C ALA A 756 -28.67 -14.80 19.53
N VAL A 757 -27.57 -14.75 20.28
CA VAL A 757 -27.45 -14.03 21.58
C VAL A 757 -27.71 -12.53 21.41
N HIS A 758 -26.99 -11.86 20.49
CA HIS A 758 -27.17 -10.42 20.24
C HIS A 758 -28.58 -10.09 19.77
N PHE A 759 -29.15 -10.95 18.93
CA PHE A 759 -30.51 -10.79 18.42
C PHE A 759 -31.57 -11.04 19.49
N GLN A 760 -31.42 -12.04 20.38
CA GLN A 760 -32.34 -12.20 21.52
C GLN A 760 -32.29 -11.00 22.48
N LEU A 761 -31.10 -10.47 22.78
CA LEU A 761 -30.96 -9.24 23.58
C LEU A 761 -31.67 -8.05 22.91
N ALA A 762 -31.60 -7.94 21.58
CA ALA A 762 -32.32 -6.93 20.81
C ALA A 762 -33.85 -7.09 20.92
N PHE A 763 -34.38 -8.31 20.91
CA PHE A 763 -35.84 -8.49 21.07
C PHE A 763 -36.30 -8.24 22.51
N ILE A 764 -35.48 -8.59 23.51
CA ILE A 764 -35.74 -8.21 24.92
C ILE A 764 -35.74 -6.68 25.05
N TYR A 765 -34.82 -5.96 24.40
CA TYR A 765 -34.86 -4.50 24.30
C TYR A 765 -36.19 -3.99 23.73
N THR A 766 -36.65 -4.50 22.58
CA THR A 766 -37.93 -4.05 22.00
C THR A 766 -39.13 -4.28 22.93
N LYS A 767 -39.13 -5.34 23.75
CA LYS A 767 -40.18 -5.56 24.76
C LYS A 767 -40.06 -4.63 25.94
N GLU A 768 -38.92 -4.68 26.63
CA GLU A 768 -38.76 -4.14 27.98
C GLU A 768 -38.52 -2.63 27.97
N ARG A 769 -37.93 -2.09 26.89
CA ARG A 769 -37.72 -0.65 26.70
C ARG A 769 -38.79 0.01 25.85
N LEU A 770 -39.23 -0.65 24.76
CA LEU A 770 -40.12 -0.05 23.76
C LEU A 770 -41.57 -0.57 23.81
N GLY A 771 -41.89 -1.52 24.69
CA GLY A 771 -43.24 -2.07 24.85
C GLY A 771 -43.76 -2.90 23.66
N GLN A 772 -42.90 -3.28 22.71
CA GLN A 772 -43.33 -3.85 21.44
C GLN A 772 -43.89 -5.27 21.56
N THR A 773 -45.11 -5.45 21.05
CA THR A 773 -45.79 -6.74 20.94
C THR A 773 -45.32 -7.58 19.75
N GLN A 774 -44.42 -7.08 18.89
CA GLN A 774 -43.55 -7.84 17.97
C GLN A 774 -42.31 -6.98 17.64
N PRO A 775 -41.08 -7.53 17.62
CA PRO A 775 -39.85 -6.76 17.42
C PRO A 775 -39.72 -6.29 15.96
N GLN A 776 -39.62 -4.98 15.75
CA GLN A 776 -39.46 -4.44 14.40
C GLN A 776 -37.99 -4.50 13.93
N PRO A 777 -37.73 -4.76 12.62
CA PRO A 777 -36.37 -4.80 12.08
C PRO A 777 -35.52 -3.56 12.38
N VAL A 778 -36.13 -2.37 12.40
CA VAL A 778 -35.43 -1.10 12.66
C VAL A 778 -34.95 -1.01 14.11
N ASP A 779 -35.79 -1.33 15.10
CA ASP A 779 -35.43 -1.25 16.52
C ASP A 779 -34.40 -2.31 16.93
N VAL A 780 -34.35 -3.43 16.20
CA VAL A 780 -33.31 -4.45 16.35
C VAL A 780 -31.95 -3.94 15.86
N ILE A 781 -31.94 -3.16 14.77
CA ILE A 781 -30.72 -2.50 14.26
C ILE A 781 -30.30 -1.37 15.19
N ASP A 782 -31.25 -0.58 15.70
CA ASP A 782 -31.00 0.48 16.69
C ASP A 782 -30.36 -0.07 17.98
N PHE A 783 -30.78 -1.24 18.46
CA PHE A 783 -30.14 -1.90 19.61
C PHE A 783 -28.66 -2.21 19.36
N LEU A 784 -28.33 -2.78 18.19
CA LEU A 784 -26.95 -3.06 17.80
C LEU A 784 -26.14 -1.76 17.66
N GLY A 785 -26.74 -0.74 17.04
CA GLY A 785 -26.14 0.58 16.94
C GLY A 785 -25.89 1.24 18.30
N MET A 786 -26.78 1.04 19.28
CA MET A 786 -26.59 1.52 20.65
C MET A 786 -25.46 0.79 21.39
N LEU A 787 -25.26 -0.52 21.16
CA LEU A 787 -24.08 -1.24 21.66
C LEU A 787 -22.79 -0.64 21.07
N GLY A 788 -22.74 -0.41 19.76
CA GLY A 788 -21.61 0.23 19.09
C GLY A 788 -21.33 1.65 19.61
N ARG A 789 -22.37 2.46 19.84
CA ARG A 789 -22.24 3.81 20.41
C ARG A 789 -21.68 3.78 21.84
N GLY A 790 -22.22 2.90 22.69
CA GLY A 790 -21.75 2.75 24.08
C GLY A 790 -20.32 2.22 24.18
N GLU A 791 -19.92 1.31 23.30
CA GLU A 791 -18.54 0.78 23.24
C GLU A 791 -17.52 1.89 22.93
N ARG A 792 -17.79 2.75 21.93
CA ARG A 792 -16.88 3.85 21.57
C ARG A 792 -16.75 4.90 22.68
N LEU A 793 -17.79 5.12 23.48
CA LEU A 793 -17.74 5.97 24.67
C LEU A 793 -16.88 5.37 25.80
N ILE A 794 -16.88 4.03 25.96
CA ILE A 794 -16.01 3.34 26.93
C ILE A 794 -14.53 3.42 26.51
N TYR A 795 -14.23 3.40 25.21
CA TYR A 795 -12.84 3.44 24.72
C TYR A 795 -12.21 4.82 24.54
N ASN A 796 -12.92 5.90 24.88
CA ASN A 796 -12.31 7.21 25.07
C ASN A 796 -12.01 7.46 26.56
N ASP A 797 -10.73 7.56 26.95
CA ASP A 797 -10.34 7.72 28.35
C ASP A 797 -10.95 8.96 29.02
N ALA A 798 -11.01 10.10 28.33
CA ALA A 798 -11.56 11.33 28.90
C ALA A 798 -13.07 11.20 29.16
N TYR A 799 -13.82 10.69 28.18
CA TYR A 799 -15.25 10.45 28.30
C TYR A 799 -15.56 9.38 29.36
N TRP A 800 -14.82 8.27 29.38
CA TRP A 800 -14.99 7.20 30.37
C TRP A 800 -14.73 7.70 31.79
N ASN A 801 -13.62 8.42 32.05
CA ASN A 801 -13.33 8.93 33.39
C ASN A 801 -14.43 9.86 33.93
N ALA A 802 -15.02 10.70 33.06
CA ALA A 802 -16.13 11.57 33.44
C ALA A 802 -17.48 10.84 33.57
N ASN A 803 -17.74 9.81 32.75
CA ASN A 803 -19.08 9.23 32.56
C ASN A 803 -19.20 7.73 32.90
N LYS A 804 -18.19 7.09 33.53
CA LYS A 804 -18.21 5.63 33.77
C LYS A 804 -19.47 5.13 34.48
N ASN A 805 -20.06 5.93 35.39
CA ASN A 805 -21.34 5.61 36.02
C ASN A 805 -22.48 5.56 34.99
N ALA A 806 -22.61 6.56 34.11
CA ALA A 806 -23.62 6.57 33.05
C ALA A 806 -23.46 5.40 32.05
N LEU A 807 -22.22 4.96 31.83
CA LEU A 807 -21.86 3.81 30.99
C LEU A 807 -22.06 2.44 31.67
N GLY A 808 -22.45 2.38 32.96
CA GLY A 808 -22.60 1.13 33.70
C GLY A 808 -21.30 0.52 34.22
N MET A 809 -20.21 1.29 34.28
CA MET A 809 -18.86 0.90 34.71
C MET A 809 -18.40 1.61 36.02
N GLY A 810 -19.32 2.01 36.89
CA GLY A 810 -18.99 2.71 38.14
C GLY A 810 -18.01 1.97 39.06
N SER A 811 -18.16 0.65 39.21
CA SER A 811 -17.26 -0.18 40.04
C SER A 811 -15.88 -0.44 39.40
N TYR A 812 -15.66 -0.03 38.15
CA TYR A 812 -14.38 -0.27 37.46
C TYR A 812 -13.37 0.84 37.79
N THR A 813 -12.13 0.46 38.08
CA THR A 813 -11.00 1.37 38.33
C THR A 813 -10.26 1.79 37.06
N LYS A 814 -10.49 1.09 35.94
CA LYS A 814 -10.02 1.40 34.59
C LYS A 814 -11.09 1.07 33.56
N ARG A 815 -10.98 1.55 32.32
CA ARG A 815 -11.83 1.10 31.17
C ARG A 815 -11.56 -0.33 30.67
N GLU A 816 -10.75 -1.11 31.38
CA GLU A 816 -10.47 -2.52 31.06
C GLU A 816 -11.68 -3.38 31.41
N ILE A 817 -12.29 -4.01 30.40
CA ILE A 817 -13.45 -4.90 30.52
C ILE A 817 -13.37 -6.01 29.48
N SER A 818 -13.84 -7.22 29.81
CA SER A 818 -13.91 -8.35 28.88
C SER A 818 -15.03 -8.16 27.85
N ASN A 819 -14.94 -8.83 26.69
CA ASN A 819 -15.93 -8.64 25.61
C ASN A 819 -17.34 -9.11 25.98
N HIS A 820 -17.46 -10.14 26.81
CA HIS A 820 -18.75 -10.68 27.25
C HIS A 820 -19.39 -9.82 28.36
N GLU A 821 -18.58 -9.29 29.28
CA GLU A 821 -19.06 -8.31 30.28
C GLU A 821 -19.40 -6.97 29.64
N LEU A 822 -18.68 -6.53 28.61
CA LEU A 822 -19.00 -5.34 27.82
C LEU A 822 -20.41 -5.46 27.21
N LEU A 823 -20.73 -6.62 26.61
CA LEU A 823 -22.07 -6.90 26.11
C LEU A 823 -23.11 -6.93 27.24
N TYR A 824 -22.81 -7.54 28.39
CA TYR A 824 -23.70 -7.54 29.56
C TYR A 824 -23.98 -6.13 30.12
N VAL A 825 -22.93 -5.34 30.35
CA VAL A 825 -23.03 -3.98 30.91
C VAL A 825 -23.81 -3.07 29.97
N LEU A 826 -23.41 -3.00 28.69
CA LEU A 826 -24.09 -2.15 27.71
C LEU A 826 -25.53 -2.62 27.47
N SER A 827 -25.78 -3.92 27.27
CA SER A 827 -27.14 -4.43 27.07
C SER A 827 -28.05 -4.16 28.26
N SER A 828 -27.58 -4.33 29.50
CA SER A 828 -28.35 -4.02 30.72
C SER A 828 -28.73 -2.54 30.78
N ARG A 829 -27.78 -1.64 30.53
CA ARG A 829 -28.03 -0.17 30.49
C ARG A 829 -29.00 0.21 29.37
N ILE A 830 -28.85 -0.37 28.17
CA ILE A 830 -29.69 -0.10 26.99
C ILE A 830 -31.12 -0.63 27.18
N ILE A 831 -31.28 -1.87 27.65
CA ILE A 831 -32.58 -2.50 27.94
C ILE A 831 -33.28 -1.83 29.14
N GLY A 832 -32.54 -1.36 30.15
CA GLY A 832 -33.12 -0.82 31.39
C GLY A 832 -33.51 -1.90 32.40
N ARG A 833 -32.88 -3.08 32.29
CA ARG A 833 -33.04 -4.24 33.18
C ARG A 833 -31.66 -4.76 33.56
N ASP A 834 -31.55 -5.36 34.74
CA ASP A 834 -30.37 -6.16 35.09
C ASP A 834 -30.48 -7.53 34.40
N MET A 835 -29.54 -7.83 33.51
CA MET A 835 -29.60 -8.99 32.62
C MET A 835 -28.90 -10.25 33.18
N ARG A 836 -28.49 -10.27 34.46
CA ARG A 836 -27.60 -11.32 35.01
C ARG A 836 -28.14 -12.74 34.81
N GLN A 837 -29.45 -12.92 34.97
CA GLN A 837 -30.13 -14.22 34.81
C GLN A 837 -30.11 -14.72 33.36
N VAL A 838 -30.19 -13.79 32.38
CA VAL A 838 -30.13 -14.10 30.96
C VAL A 838 -28.71 -14.50 30.55
N PHE A 839 -27.69 -13.80 31.06
CA PHE A 839 -26.29 -14.15 30.80
C PHE A 839 -25.90 -15.49 31.45
N ALA A 840 -26.37 -15.76 32.67
CA ALA A 840 -26.22 -17.07 33.30
C ALA A 840 -26.91 -18.19 32.49
N HIS A 841 -28.06 -17.91 31.86
CA HIS A 841 -28.72 -18.82 30.93
C HIS A 841 -28.07 -18.92 29.54
N TYR A 842 -27.20 -18.00 29.16
CA TYR A 842 -26.25 -18.20 28.06
C TYR A 842 -24.98 -18.92 28.53
N GLY A 843 -24.86 -19.29 29.80
CA GLY A 843 -23.65 -19.88 30.37
C GLY A 843 -22.48 -18.89 30.51
N ILE A 844 -22.71 -17.59 30.31
CA ILE A 844 -21.64 -16.58 30.34
C ILE A 844 -21.35 -16.21 31.81
N PRO A 845 -20.12 -16.41 32.31
CA PRO A 845 -19.71 -15.91 33.63
C PRO A 845 -19.64 -14.38 33.63
N LEU A 846 -19.81 -13.76 34.80
CA LEU A 846 -19.70 -12.32 35.02
C LEU A 846 -18.91 -12.05 36.30
N SER A 847 -17.99 -11.09 36.30
CA SER A 847 -17.25 -10.75 37.52
C SER A 847 -18.12 -10.04 38.56
N SER A 848 -17.65 -10.06 39.82
CA SER A 848 -18.20 -9.23 40.90
C SER A 848 -18.20 -7.74 40.53
N SER A 849 -17.22 -7.25 39.77
CA SER A 849 -17.18 -5.88 39.26
C SER A 849 -18.34 -5.58 38.31
N ALA A 850 -18.60 -6.44 37.32
CA ALA A 850 -19.72 -6.29 36.40
C ALA A 850 -21.08 -6.33 37.14
N LEU A 851 -21.26 -7.32 38.02
CA LEU A 851 -22.49 -7.54 38.77
C LEU A 851 -22.78 -6.42 39.78
N SER A 852 -21.75 -5.87 40.43
CA SER A 852 -21.88 -4.74 41.37
C SER A 852 -22.15 -3.43 40.62
N SER A 853 -21.47 -3.20 39.50
CA SER A 853 -21.60 -1.98 38.71
C SER A 853 -22.99 -1.83 38.09
N ILE A 854 -23.59 -2.92 37.62
CA ILE A 854 -24.99 -2.93 37.17
C ILE A 854 -25.98 -2.91 38.35
N GLY A 855 -25.68 -3.62 39.44
CA GLY A 855 -26.52 -3.61 40.65
C GLY A 855 -26.67 -2.22 41.27
N ALA A 856 -25.62 -1.40 41.23
CA ALA A 856 -25.62 -0.02 41.73
C ALA A 856 -26.62 0.92 41.01
N HIS A 857 -27.18 0.51 39.85
CA HIS A 857 -28.22 1.27 39.16
C HIS A 857 -29.65 0.93 39.60
N GLY A 858 -29.87 -0.06 40.47
CA GLY A 858 -31.20 -0.42 40.96
C GLY A 858 -32.19 -0.88 39.89
N MET A 859 -31.70 -1.27 38.70
CA MET A 859 -32.56 -1.70 37.59
C MET A 859 -33.24 -3.03 37.94
N PRO A 860 -34.55 -3.21 37.68
CA PRO A 860 -35.21 -4.49 37.91
C PRO A 860 -34.54 -5.62 37.13
N GLN A 861 -34.32 -6.76 37.77
CA GLN A 861 -33.79 -7.95 37.08
C GLN A 861 -34.79 -8.43 36.03
N HIS A 862 -34.30 -8.72 34.82
CA HIS A 862 -35.14 -9.40 33.83
C HIS A 862 -35.35 -10.86 34.29
N PRO A 863 -36.60 -11.34 34.43
CA PRO A 863 -36.85 -12.70 34.87
C PRO A 863 -36.35 -13.70 33.81
N PRO A 864 -35.94 -14.92 34.21
CA PRO A 864 -35.63 -15.99 33.27
C PRO A 864 -36.92 -16.54 32.62
N SER A 865 -37.45 -15.83 31.63
CA SER A 865 -38.75 -16.13 31.03
C SER A 865 -38.81 -17.55 30.45
N SER A 866 -39.85 -18.29 30.82
CA SER A 866 -40.13 -19.64 30.32
C SER A 866 -40.67 -19.68 28.89
N THR A 867 -41.09 -18.54 28.33
CA THR A 867 -41.62 -18.41 26.96
C THR A 867 -40.49 -18.11 25.97
N PRO A 868 -40.15 -19.03 25.05
CA PRO A 868 -39.12 -18.80 24.03
C PRO A 868 -39.60 -17.91 22.89
N TRP A 869 -38.65 -17.22 22.25
CA TRP A 869 -38.82 -16.64 20.92
C TRP A 869 -38.80 -17.72 19.83
N CYS A 870 -39.88 -18.48 19.69
CA CYS A 870 -40.04 -19.42 18.58
C CYS A 870 -40.32 -18.69 17.26
N ARG A 871 -39.75 -19.21 16.15
CA ARG A 871 -39.66 -18.52 14.85
C ARG A 871 -39.89 -19.49 13.69
N THR A 872 -40.57 -19.03 12.64
CA THR A 872 -40.77 -19.79 11.40
C THR A 872 -39.84 -19.37 10.23
N ARG A 873 -39.37 -18.11 10.16
CA ARG A 873 -38.40 -17.63 9.14
C ARG A 873 -37.47 -16.52 9.66
N ALA A 874 -36.27 -16.44 9.08
CA ALA A 874 -35.12 -15.59 9.44
C ALA A 874 -35.38 -14.09 9.69
N THR A 875 -36.47 -13.54 9.17
CA THR A 875 -36.74 -12.10 9.14
C THR A 875 -38.12 -11.68 9.65
N SER A 876 -39.08 -12.60 9.76
CA SER A 876 -40.43 -12.38 10.31
C SER A 876 -40.55 -12.87 11.74
N TRP A 877 -41.08 -12.05 12.65
CA TRP A 877 -41.07 -12.31 14.09
C TRP A 877 -42.46 -12.28 14.72
N SER A 878 -42.71 -13.17 15.66
CA SER A 878 -43.88 -13.17 16.53
C SER A 878 -43.50 -13.68 17.91
N TRP A 879 -44.23 -13.27 18.94
CA TRP A 879 -44.13 -13.93 20.24
C TRP A 879 -44.84 -15.28 20.18
N ALA A 880 -44.26 -16.30 20.80
CA ALA A 880 -45.03 -17.46 21.20
C ALA A 880 -45.92 -17.03 22.38
N ALA A 881 -47.23 -16.95 22.16
CA ALA A 881 -48.18 -17.18 23.24
C ALA A 881 -47.93 -18.58 23.82
N GLY A 882 -48.21 -18.79 25.11
CA GLY A 882 -47.77 -19.99 25.84
C GLY A 882 -48.30 -21.32 25.29
N SER A 883 -47.67 -22.41 25.76
CA SER A 883 -47.78 -23.83 25.35
C SER A 883 -46.97 -24.24 24.10
N ILE A 884 -45.74 -24.67 24.39
CA ILE A 884 -44.99 -25.75 23.73
C ILE A 884 -44.50 -26.66 24.86
#